data_AF-A0A1Q8RZ55-F1
#
_entry.id   AF-A0A1Q8RZ55-F1
#
_cell.length_a   1.000
_cell.length_b   1.000
_cell.length_c   1.000
_cell.angle_alpha   90.00
_cell.angle_beta   90.00
_cell.angle_gamma   90.00
#
_symmetry.space_group_name_H-M   'P 1'
#
loop_
_entity.id
_entity.type
_entity.pdbx_description
1 polymer ?
#
loop_
_entity_poly.entity_id
_entity_poly.type
_entity_poly.pdbx_seq_one_letter_code
_entity_poly.pdbx_strand_id
1 'polypeptide(L)'
;MPPLPGFSDNPFRTRSDLVQATLALLRPLLPHFSPSKGRIRVPVSSATHFDETAAQLEGFARPLWAVGALLLGDDPAPHSHLSISINEVVQPWIDGFVAGTDPEHPEYWGRINNTDQRMVEAEIVAFALLSAPGKIFDPLSQKSKENVKQWLQTLNGMEMPKNNWRWFRVFGNLALSKVCGVPFESVREEINSDLELLDTFYRFDGWSADGPWQTVEQARSEFEQYDKTGRRDAVGIGRQADYYSGSFAIQLSQLLYTKFAADLDPVRAELYRQRARDFGATFWRYFDAEGAAIPFGRSLTYRFACGGYFAALALAQVPDMPTPLDSPGAIKGFLLRHLRWWSKNSEDIFYPDGTLNIGWLYPNMYLSEDYNSPQSPYWCLKTLIAVGLAENDVFWTAEEKGYPESSPADAASLIPAPQQIVCNHPESNHHFLLSPGQFVAWPMKANQAKYCKFAYSSAFAFSVPTGPLIQQIAPDNALALSRDGGETWAIRWKSEEVRFSTAYIKGSSGMEEVQTASAKWYPWGDRAVSVDTTLVPPTNRWPDWHVRIHRVTLREKLKTLHTVEGGFAISGRKKVDGMPLPLLQDVPEDATLGSAEAVIQTDSSLLILSSAGASGIVTRKLHGLQSTSECFPLKPDSNTNLACPRTLMPAASHAVVRGLETAAEFVLMESFFAVSTAASGGWSETGKSLKARWSDHPIVQYCEADQLGADTDGLVIKAVN
;
A
#
# COMPACT_ATOMS: atom_id res chain seq x y z
N MET A 1 -21.52 -3.48 9.22
CA MET A 1 -21.35 -3.17 10.66
C MET A 1 -21.80 -1.72 10.87
N PRO A 2 -22.00 -1.18 12.08
CA PRO A 2 -22.42 0.22 12.17
C PRO A 2 -21.23 1.16 11.85
N PRO A 3 -21.44 2.26 11.12
CA PRO A 3 -20.46 3.35 11.03
C PRO A 3 -20.17 3.88 12.45
N LEU A 4 -18.96 4.41 12.67
CA LEU A 4 -18.51 4.94 13.96
C LEU A 4 -18.85 6.43 14.09
N PRO A 5 -19.77 6.84 14.97
CA PRO A 5 -20.12 8.24 15.13
C PRO A 5 -18.92 9.10 15.57
N GLY A 6 -18.77 10.27 14.96
CA GLY A 6 -17.65 11.17 15.15
C GLY A 6 -16.44 10.88 14.25
N PHE A 7 -16.38 9.70 13.61
CA PHE A 7 -15.40 9.38 12.57
C PHE A 7 -16.06 9.26 11.20
N SER A 8 -17.06 8.39 11.05
CA SER A 8 -17.69 8.06 9.75
C SER A 8 -18.49 9.22 9.15
N ASP A 9 -19.06 10.07 9.99
CA ASP A 9 -19.83 11.27 9.67
C ASP A 9 -19.01 12.57 9.79
N ASN A 10 -17.69 12.45 9.97
CA ASN A 10 -16.82 13.59 10.25
C ASN A 10 -16.47 14.36 8.96
N PRO A 11 -16.59 15.70 8.93
CA PRO A 11 -16.30 16.48 7.74
C PRO A 11 -14.80 16.68 7.47
N PHE A 12 -13.92 16.47 8.47
CA PHE A 12 -12.47 16.69 8.43
C PHE A 12 -12.07 17.99 7.72
N ARG A 13 -12.45 19.14 8.29
CA ARG A 13 -12.11 20.48 7.75
C ARG A 13 -11.21 21.27 8.69
N THR A 14 -11.40 21.07 9.99
CA THR A 14 -10.76 21.86 11.05
C THR A 14 -9.96 20.97 12.00
N ARG A 15 -9.16 21.62 12.86
CA ARG A 15 -8.49 20.92 13.98
C ARG A 15 -9.50 20.21 14.87
N SER A 16 -10.60 20.89 15.20
CA SER A 16 -11.67 20.33 16.06
C SER A 16 -12.25 19.06 15.45
N ASP A 17 -12.50 19.05 14.14
CA ASP A 17 -12.98 17.85 13.43
C ASP A 17 -11.98 16.69 13.56
N LEU A 18 -10.68 16.95 13.37
CA LEU A 18 -9.65 15.92 13.51
C LEU A 18 -9.54 15.40 14.96
N VAL A 19 -9.65 16.28 15.96
CA VAL A 19 -9.71 15.88 17.38
C VAL A 19 -10.94 15.00 17.64
N GLN A 20 -12.12 15.38 17.15
CA GLN A 20 -13.35 14.59 17.33
C GLN A 20 -13.22 13.19 16.72
N ALA A 21 -12.69 13.08 15.50
CA ALA A 21 -12.41 11.79 14.86
C ALA A 21 -11.39 10.96 15.65
N THR A 22 -10.36 11.62 16.18
CA THR A 22 -9.34 10.98 17.03
C THR A 22 -9.97 10.40 18.30
N LEU A 23 -10.79 11.19 19.01
CA LEU A 23 -11.50 10.72 20.20
C LEU A 23 -12.50 9.60 19.88
N ALA A 24 -13.18 9.68 18.73
CA ALA A 24 -14.09 8.64 18.28
C ALA A 24 -13.38 7.29 18.11
N LEU A 25 -12.14 7.27 17.59
CA LEU A 25 -11.34 6.04 17.45
C LEU A 25 -10.78 5.52 18.78
N LEU A 26 -10.51 6.39 19.74
CA LEU A 26 -9.96 6.02 21.06
C LEU A 26 -11.02 5.51 22.04
N ARG A 27 -12.22 6.10 22.04
CA ARG A 27 -13.31 5.76 22.99
C ARG A 27 -13.68 4.26 23.01
N PRO A 28 -13.78 3.55 21.88
CA PRO A 28 -14.04 2.12 21.84
C PRO A 28 -13.02 1.26 22.59
N LEU A 29 -11.82 1.77 22.87
CA LEU A 29 -10.79 1.05 23.63
C LEU A 29 -10.96 1.19 25.14
N LEU A 30 -11.68 2.20 25.63
CA LEU A 30 -11.84 2.48 27.06
C LEU A 30 -12.40 1.30 27.87
N PRO A 31 -13.42 0.56 27.38
CA PRO A 31 -13.95 -0.61 28.08
C PRO A 31 -12.97 -1.79 28.15
N HIS A 32 -11.93 -1.79 27.30
CA HIS A 32 -11.02 -2.91 27.08
C HIS A 32 -9.70 -2.79 27.84
N PHE A 33 -9.54 -1.74 28.65
CA PHE A 33 -8.40 -1.59 29.55
C PHE A 33 -8.42 -2.63 30.67
N SER A 34 -7.24 -3.10 31.05
CA SER A 34 -7.00 -3.84 32.29
C SER A 34 -7.37 -2.99 33.53
N PRO A 35 -7.57 -3.62 34.71
CA PRO A 35 -7.96 -2.91 35.93
C PRO A 35 -7.08 -1.71 36.28
N SER A 36 -5.75 -1.85 36.13
CA SER A 36 -4.75 -0.81 36.44
C SER A 36 -4.32 -0.02 35.21
N LYS A 37 -5.07 -0.16 34.11
CA LYS A 37 -4.89 0.54 32.84
C LYS A 37 -3.58 0.29 32.10
N GLY A 38 -2.74 -0.64 32.55
CA GLY A 38 -1.45 -0.94 31.92
C GLY A 38 -1.57 -1.67 30.58
N ARG A 39 -2.73 -2.21 30.21
CA ARG A 39 -2.91 -3.07 29.03
C ARG A 39 -4.27 -2.86 28.39
N ILE A 40 -4.38 -3.12 27.08
CA ILE A 40 -5.68 -3.12 26.38
C ILE A 40 -5.86 -4.42 25.61
N ARG A 41 -6.98 -5.10 25.85
CA ARG A 41 -7.33 -6.35 25.17
C ARG A 41 -8.64 -6.20 24.41
N VAL A 42 -8.55 -5.96 23.10
CA VAL A 42 -9.72 -5.98 22.21
C VAL A 42 -10.34 -7.39 22.28
N PRO A 43 -11.68 -7.53 22.41
CA PRO A 43 -12.35 -8.79 22.76
C PRO A 43 -12.52 -9.73 21.56
N VAL A 44 -11.45 -9.90 20.78
CA VAL A 44 -11.36 -10.78 19.63
C VAL A 44 -10.16 -11.70 19.83
N SER A 45 -10.26 -12.94 19.38
CA SER A 45 -9.13 -13.88 19.48
C SER A 45 -7.96 -13.40 18.62
N SER A 46 -6.76 -13.43 19.19
CA SER A 46 -5.53 -13.16 18.45
C SER A 46 -4.94 -14.46 17.89
N ALA A 47 -4.37 -14.38 16.70
CA ALA A 47 -3.59 -15.45 16.07
C ALA A 47 -2.16 -14.98 15.75
N THR A 48 -1.72 -13.89 16.39
CA THR A 48 -0.38 -13.37 16.21
C THR A 48 0.68 -14.34 16.76
N HIS A 49 1.87 -14.33 16.17
CA HIS A 49 2.97 -15.24 16.52
C HIS A 49 3.69 -14.90 17.84
N PHE A 50 3.42 -13.74 18.44
CA PHE A 50 3.98 -13.32 19.74
C PHE A 50 2.98 -13.49 20.90
N ASP A 51 3.45 -13.32 22.14
CA ASP A 51 2.66 -13.61 23.34
C ASP A 51 1.52 -12.62 23.58
N GLU A 52 0.51 -13.06 24.34
CA GLU A 52 -0.68 -12.26 24.67
C GLU A 52 -0.34 -10.95 25.42
N THR A 53 0.73 -10.91 26.22
CA THR A 53 1.11 -9.67 26.92
C THR A 53 1.65 -8.64 25.91
N ALA A 54 2.42 -9.05 24.91
CA ALA A 54 2.83 -8.17 23.82
C ALA A 54 1.64 -7.68 22.99
N ALA A 55 0.66 -8.55 22.69
CA ALA A 55 -0.57 -8.14 21.99
C ALA A 55 -1.41 -7.14 22.79
N GLN A 56 -1.41 -7.25 24.12
CA GLN A 56 -2.10 -6.30 24.98
C GLN A 56 -1.33 -4.98 25.18
N LEU A 57 0.00 -5.04 25.20
CA LEU A 57 0.85 -3.85 25.12
C LEU A 57 0.59 -3.12 23.80
N GLU A 58 0.50 -3.83 22.68
CA GLU A 58 0.17 -3.26 21.39
C GLU A 58 -1.14 -2.46 21.42
N GLY A 59 -2.17 -3.01 22.08
CA GLY A 59 -3.43 -2.33 22.31
C GLY A 59 -3.28 -1.04 23.10
N PHE A 60 -2.39 -1.03 24.09
CA PHE A 60 -2.09 0.17 24.87
C PHE A 60 -1.24 1.19 24.09
N ALA A 61 -0.18 0.72 23.44
CA ALA A 61 0.88 1.53 22.87
C ALA A 61 0.49 2.16 21.53
N ARG A 62 -0.18 1.47 20.61
CA ARG A 62 -0.53 2.04 19.29
C ARG A 62 -1.41 3.30 19.38
N PRO A 63 -2.39 3.38 20.30
CA PRO A 63 -3.08 4.62 20.64
C PRO A 63 -2.19 5.80 21.04
N LEU A 64 -0.98 5.56 21.55
CA LEU A 64 -0.07 6.62 22.00
C LEU A 64 0.42 7.55 20.88
N TRP A 65 0.30 7.17 19.60
CA TRP A 65 0.45 8.14 18.50
C TRP A 65 -0.56 9.28 18.60
N ALA A 66 -1.84 8.94 18.78
CA ALA A 66 -2.91 9.92 18.90
C ALA A 66 -2.87 10.61 20.26
N VAL A 67 -2.69 9.85 21.35
CA VAL A 67 -2.66 10.39 22.72
C VAL A 67 -1.49 11.37 22.91
N GLY A 68 -0.28 10.98 22.50
CA GLY A 68 0.90 11.85 22.59
C GLY A 68 0.74 13.14 21.78
N ALA A 69 0.13 13.05 20.60
CA ALA A 69 -0.17 14.22 19.77
C ALA A 69 -1.25 15.11 20.40
N LEU A 70 -2.34 14.55 20.93
CA LEU A 70 -3.38 15.33 21.62
C LEU A 70 -2.80 16.11 22.80
N LEU A 71 -1.93 15.48 23.60
CA LEU A 71 -1.27 16.12 24.74
C LEU A 71 -0.26 17.19 24.33
N LEU A 72 0.43 17.00 23.19
CA LEU A 72 1.34 18.02 22.63
C LEU A 72 0.58 19.28 22.20
N GLY A 73 -0.62 19.11 21.63
CA GLY A 73 -1.45 20.21 21.13
C GLY A 73 -2.44 20.78 22.15
N ASP A 74 -2.45 20.33 23.41
CA ASP A 74 -3.36 20.81 24.45
C ASP A 74 -2.84 22.11 25.09
N ASP A 75 -3.59 23.20 24.97
CA ASP A 75 -3.24 24.50 25.56
C ASP A 75 -3.66 24.56 27.04
N PRO A 76 -2.79 24.98 27.97
CA PRO A 76 -3.09 25.09 29.39
C PRO A 76 -4.31 25.95 29.84
N ALA A 77 -5.00 26.71 28.98
CA ALA A 77 -6.21 27.46 29.36
C ALA A 77 -7.22 27.76 28.22
N PRO A 78 -8.56 27.85 28.46
CA PRO A 78 -9.39 27.22 29.50
C PRO A 78 -10.50 26.30 28.93
N HIS A 79 -10.77 25.21 29.66
CA HIS A 79 -12.05 24.46 29.81
C HIS A 79 -13.08 24.45 28.66
N SER A 80 -12.67 24.36 27.40
CA SER A 80 -13.60 24.02 26.34
C SER A 80 -14.12 22.59 26.57
N HIS A 81 -15.36 22.30 26.20
CA HIS A 81 -15.88 20.93 26.23
C HIS A 81 -14.95 19.94 25.51
N LEU A 82 -14.22 20.39 24.49
CA LEU A 82 -13.24 19.60 23.78
C LEU A 82 -12.01 19.26 24.64
N SER A 83 -11.43 20.25 25.34
CA SER A 83 -10.30 20.01 26.26
C SER A 83 -10.66 19.06 27.41
N ILE A 84 -11.88 19.17 27.94
CA ILE A 84 -12.40 18.24 28.96
C ILE A 84 -12.50 16.83 28.38
N SER A 85 -13.07 16.69 27.18
CA SER A 85 -13.21 15.39 26.54
C SER A 85 -11.87 14.76 26.16
N ILE A 86 -10.87 15.55 25.75
CA ILE A 86 -9.50 15.06 25.51
C ILE A 86 -8.95 14.47 26.81
N ASN A 87 -9.00 15.24 27.91
CA ASN A 87 -8.47 14.80 29.20
C ASN A 87 -9.16 13.53 29.70
N GLU A 88 -10.50 13.47 29.64
CA GLU A 88 -11.27 12.28 30.03
C GLU A 88 -10.89 11.02 29.24
N VAL A 89 -10.67 11.15 27.92
CA VAL A 89 -10.32 10.01 27.07
C VAL A 89 -8.86 9.63 27.27
N VAL A 90 -7.94 10.58 27.39
CA VAL A 90 -6.49 10.33 27.46
C VAL A 90 -6.03 9.84 28.84
N GLN A 91 -6.71 10.22 29.93
CA GLN A 91 -6.25 9.95 31.30
C GLN A 91 -5.87 8.48 31.57
N PRO A 92 -6.63 7.45 31.12
CA PRO A 92 -6.24 6.05 31.33
C PRO A 92 -4.88 5.67 30.73
N TRP A 93 -4.47 6.29 29.62
CA TRP A 93 -3.14 6.08 29.03
C TRP A 93 -2.03 6.71 29.86
N ILE A 94 -2.28 7.86 30.50
CA ILE A 94 -1.33 8.48 31.43
C ILE A 94 -1.16 7.59 32.66
N ASP A 95 -2.26 7.13 33.24
CA ASP A 95 -2.25 6.29 34.45
C ASP A 95 -1.59 4.92 34.20
N GLY A 96 -1.82 4.34 33.02
CA GLY A 96 -1.35 3.00 32.66
C GLY A 96 0.16 2.83 32.55
N PHE A 97 0.92 3.92 32.32
CA PHE A 97 2.40 3.88 32.23
C PHE A 97 3.04 3.29 33.49
N VAL A 98 2.50 3.62 34.66
CA VAL A 98 3.04 3.16 35.95
C VAL A 98 2.89 1.65 36.09
N ALA A 99 1.70 1.12 35.83
CA ALA A 99 1.41 -0.31 35.92
C ALA A 99 2.14 -1.12 34.84
N GLY A 100 2.28 -0.57 33.63
CA GLY A 100 2.91 -1.23 32.50
C GLY A 100 4.43 -1.35 32.60
N THR A 101 5.10 -0.41 33.29
CA THR A 101 6.56 -0.41 33.42
C THR A 101 7.09 -0.94 34.75
N ASP A 102 6.23 -1.17 35.75
CA ASP A 102 6.63 -1.73 37.05
C ASP A 102 6.82 -3.26 36.99
N PRO A 103 8.05 -3.79 37.11
CA PRO A 103 8.32 -5.23 37.03
C PRO A 103 7.69 -6.06 38.16
N GLU A 104 7.24 -5.42 39.24
CA GLU A 104 6.56 -6.08 40.36
C GLU A 104 5.04 -6.12 40.17
N HIS A 105 4.50 -5.42 39.16
CA HIS A 105 3.08 -5.28 38.94
C HIS A 105 2.51 -6.38 38.01
N PRO A 106 1.31 -6.96 38.27
CA PRO A 106 0.73 -8.01 37.44
C PRO A 106 0.50 -7.61 35.96
N GLU A 107 0.37 -6.32 35.70
CA GLU A 107 0.16 -5.76 34.36
C GLU A 107 1.46 -5.33 33.66
N TYR A 108 2.64 -5.61 34.25
CA TYR A 108 3.94 -5.32 33.66
C TYR A 108 4.04 -5.80 32.22
N TRP A 109 4.50 -4.97 31.30
CA TRP A 109 4.61 -5.34 29.89
C TRP A 109 5.57 -6.49 29.64
N GLY A 110 6.48 -6.75 30.56
CA GLY A 110 7.58 -7.68 30.35
C GLY A 110 8.83 -6.96 29.86
N ARG A 111 9.98 -7.58 30.09
CA ARG A 111 11.26 -7.12 29.57
C ARG A 111 11.30 -7.32 28.06
N ILE A 112 11.96 -6.40 27.36
CA ILE A 112 12.21 -6.52 25.92
C ILE A 112 13.32 -7.56 25.68
N ASN A 113 13.07 -8.53 24.79
CA ASN A 113 14.03 -9.59 24.41
C ASN A 113 14.46 -9.47 22.94
N ASN A 114 15.35 -10.36 22.49
CA ASN A 114 15.79 -10.43 21.08
C ASN A 114 14.59 -10.66 20.14
N THR A 115 14.48 -9.84 19.10
CA THR A 115 13.40 -9.94 18.08
C THR A 115 11.99 -10.02 18.71
N ASP A 116 11.71 -9.12 19.67
CA ASP A 116 10.47 -9.09 20.45
C ASP A 116 9.52 -7.99 19.95
N GLN A 117 8.22 -8.28 19.86
CA GLN A 117 7.21 -7.29 19.49
C GLN A 117 7.23 -6.05 20.40
N ARG A 118 7.63 -6.18 21.67
CA ARG A 118 7.78 -5.03 22.59
C ARG A 118 8.77 -3.98 22.09
N MET A 119 9.75 -4.38 21.27
CA MET A 119 10.67 -3.44 20.62
C MET A 119 9.92 -2.47 19.72
N VAL A 120 8.96 -2.98 18.94
CA VAL A 120 8.10 -2.19 18.06
C VAL A 120 7.34 -1.16 18.87
N GLU A 121 6.71 -1.61 19.95
CA GLU A 121 5.85 -0.77 20.78
C GLU A 121 6.63 0.32 21.54
N ALA A 122 7.93 0.13 21.75
CA ALA A 122 8.80 1.12 22.38
C ALA A 122 8.98 2.41 21.55
N GLU A 123 8.88 2.37 20.22
CA GLU A 123 8.89 3.58 19.38
C GLU A 123 7.71 4.49 19.71
N ILE A 124 6.52 3.90 19.85
CA ILE A 124 5.30 4.66 20.09
C ILE A 124 5.29 5.23 21.52
N VAL A 125 5.76 4.45 22.49
CA VAL A 125 6.00 4.94 23.85
C VAL A 125 6.98 6.11 23.85
N ALA A 126 8.10 5.99 23.14
CA ALA A 126 9.08 7.06 23.02
C ALA A 126 8.52 8.31 22.36
N PHE A 127 7.71 8.17 21.29
CA PHE A 127 7.02 9.29 20.66
C PHE A 127 6.15 10.05 21.65
N ALA A 128 5.33 9.36 22.44
CA ALA A 128 4.47 10.03 23.43
C ALA A 128 5.29 10.77 24.50
N LEU A 129 6.35 10.14 25.02
CA LEU A 129 7.25 10.75 25.99
C LEU A 129 7.95 12.00 25.42
N LEU A 130 8.42 11.94 24.18
CA LEU A 130 9.06 13.07 23.48
C LEU A 130 8.06 14.20 23.18
N SER A 131 6.79 13.85 22.95
CA SER A 131 5.75 14.82 22.58
C SER A 131 5.23 15.61 23.77
N ALA A 132 5.00 14.97 24.92
CA ALA A 132 4.39 15.63 26.08
C ALA A 132 5.03 15.21 27.42
N PRO A 133 6.35 15.42 27.61
CA PRO A 133 7.06 14.96 28.81
C PRO A 133 6.47 15.56 30.10
N GLY A 134 6.08 16.85 30.08
CA GLY A 134 5.46 17.55 31.21
C GLY A 134 4.11 17.01 31.67
N LYS A 135 3.41 16.27 30.80
CA LYS A 135 2.10 15.68 31.10
C LYS A 135 2.19 14.19 31.43
N ILE A 136 3.16 13.49 30.85
CA ILE A 136 3.28 12.03 30.95
C ILE A 136 4.37 11.62 31.94
N PHE A 137 5.56 12.20 31.86
CA PHE A 137 6.75 11.73 32.58
C PHE A 137 7.04 12.56 33.83
N ASP A 138 7.01 13.89 33.73
CA ASP A 138 7.36 14.78 34.85
C ASP A 138 6.52 14.58 36.11
N PRO A 139 5.20 14.32 36.03
CA PRO A 139 4.35 14.07 37.21
C PRO A 139 4.60 12.72 37.89
N LEU A 140 5.34 11.79 37.25
CA LEU A 140 5.57 10.46 37.79
C LEU A 140 6.44 10.48 39.07
N SER A 141 6.19 9.52 39.95
CA SER A 141 7.06 9.27 41.11
C SER A 141 8.49 8.91 40.69
N GLN A 142 9.47 9.09 41.58
CA GLN A 142 10.85 8.72 41.27
C GLN A 142 11.00 7.23 40.93
N LYS A 143 10.25 6.33 41.61
CA LYS A 143 10.21 4.89 41.29
C LYS A 143 9.70 4.68 39.86
N SER A 144 8.59 5.31 39.51
CA SER A 144 7.97 5.18 38.19
C SER A 144 8.86 5.73 37.06
N LYS A 145 9.54 6.87 37.29
CA LYS A 145 10.52 7.41 36.34
C LYS A 145 11.67 6.44 36.09
N GLU A 146 12.19 5.82 37.16
CA GLU A 146 13.25 4.82 37.02
C GLU A 146 12.74 3.56 36.29
N ASN A 147 11.52 3.10 36.57
CA ASN A 147 10.93 1.95 35.87
C ASN A 147 10.78 2.19 34.36
N VAL A 148 10.27 3.36 33.95
CA VAL A 148 10.17 3.74 32.52
C VAL A 148 11.56 3.76 31.87
N LYS A 149 12.53 4.39 32.54
CA LYS A 149 13.93 4.43 32.08
C LYS A 149 14.51 3.03 31.91
N GLN A 150 14.38 2.16 32.92
CA GLN A 150 14.89 0.80 32.88
C GLN A 150 14.24 -0.03 31.77
N TRP A 151 12.93 0.12 31.57
CA TRP A 151 12.23 -0.58 30.50
C TRP A 151 12.76 -0.19 29.11
N LEU A 152 12.88 1.12 28.82
CA LEU A 152 13.46 1.59 27.54
C LEU A 152 14.93 1.22 27.38
N GLN A 153 15.73 1.25 28.45
CA GLN A 153 17.14 0.85 28.42
C GLN A 153 17.33 -0.61 27.99
N THR A 154 16.32 -1.47 28.18
CA THR A 154 16.40 -2.87 27.75
C THR A 154 16.45 -3.06 26.22
N LEU A 155 16.16 -2.03 25.41
CA LEU A 155 16.37 -2.06 23.96
C LEU A 155 17.85 -2.22 23.58
N ASN A 156 18.74 -1.65 24.39
CA ASN A 156 20.16 -1.60 24.09
C ASN A 156 20.81 -2.98 24.31
N GLY A 157 21.68 -3.37 23.38
CA GLY A 157 22.29 -4.70 23.36
C GLY A 157 21.41 -5.85 22.87
N MET A 158 20.13 -5.60 22.52
CA MET A 158 19.26 -6.64 21.97
C MET A 158 19.46 -6.83 20.44
N GLU A 159 19.31 -8.06 19.99
CA GLU A 159 19.27 -8.38 18.55
C GLU A 159 17.95 -7.90 17.93
N MET A 160 18.05 -7.25 16.77
CA MET A 160 16.92 -6.75 16.00
C MET A 160 17.03 -7.18 14.53
N PRO A 161 15.91 -7.34 13.81
CA PRO A 161 15.91 -7.49 12.37
C PRO A 161 16.65 -6.34 11.65
N LYS A 162 17.24 -6.64 10.49
CA LYS A 162 17.92 -5.64 9.64
C LYS A 162 16.92 -4.94 8.71
N ASN A 163 16.00 -4.20 9.30
CA ASN A 163 14.91 -3.50 8.61
C ASN A 163 14.52 -2.23 9.41
N ASN A 164 13.33 -1.68 9.18
CA ASN A 164 12.80 -0.53 9.92
C ASN A 164 12.87 -0.62 11.46
N TRP A 165 13.00 -1.81 12.07
CA TRP A 165 13.02 -2.00 13.53
C TRP A 165 14.09 -1.18 14.25
N ARG A 166 15.15 -0.80 13.52
CA ARG A 166 16.22 0.05 14.02
C ARG A 166 15.73 1.43 14.45
N TRP A 167 14.67 1.95 13.81
CA TRP A 167 14.03 3.20 14.26
C TRP A 167 13.49 3.11 15.68
N PHE A 168 13.00 1.95 16.10
CA PHE A 168 12.39 1.80 17.41
C PHE A 168 13.41 1.99 18.53
N ARG A 169 14.64 1.48 18.35
CA ARG A 169 15.74 1.72 19.27
C ARG A 169 16.29 3.14 19.18
N VAL A 170 16.33 3.74 18.00
CA VAL A 170 16.69 5.16 17.84
C VAL A 170 15.75 6.04 18.67
N PHE A 171 14.44 5.89 18.52
CA PHE A 171 13.47 6.68 19.29
C PHE A 171 13.48 6.36 20.78
N GLY A 172 13.63 5.08 21.16
CA GLY A 172 13.80 4.69 22.56
C GLY A 172 14.98 5.43 23.22
N ASN A 173 16.12 5.50 22.55
CA ASN A 173 17.29 6.21 23.05
C ASN A 173 17.15 7.74 23.03
N LEU A 174 16.44 8.31 22.04
CA LEU A 174 16.09 9.73 22.06
C LEU A 174 15.23 10.08 23.28
N ALA A 175 14.22 9.27 23.59
CA ALA A 175 13.39 9.48 24.78
C ALA A 175 14.21 9.31 26.08
N LEU A 176 15.08 8.29 26.16
CA LEU A 176 15.99 8.12 27.29
C LEU A 176 16.82 9.38 27.54
N SER A 177 17.34 9.98 26.47
CA SER A 177 18.22 11.14 26.60
C SER A 177 17.47 12.44 26.88
N LYS A 178 16.43 12.74 26.10
CA LYS A 178 15.73 14.02 26.19
C LYS A 178 14.72 14.11 27.32
N VAL A 179 14.22 12.97 27.81
CA VAL A 179 13.14 12.90 28.80
C VAL A 179 13.59 12.22 30.08
N CYS A 180 14.24 11.05 29.99
CA CYS A 180 14.60 10.26 31.18
C CYS A 180 15.92 10.66 31.85
N GLY A 181 16.60 11.70 31.36
CA GLY A 181 17.83 12.24 31.96
C GLY A 181 19.09 11.39 31.73
N VAL A 182 19.07 10.48 30.76
CA VAL A 182 20.26 9.69 30.38
C VAL A 182 21.20 10.56 29.52
N PRO A 183 22.50 10.69 29.84
CA PRO A 183 23.41 11.48 29.01
C PRO A 183 23.45 10.96 27.56
N PHE A 184 23.30 11.84 26.58
CA PHE A 184 23.27 11.46 25.15
C PHE A 184 24.50 10.63 24.73
N GLU A 185 25.67 10.96 25.28
CA GLU A 185 26.91 10.22 25.02
C GLU A 185 26.79 8.72 25.34
N SER A 186 26.01 8.35 26.35
CA SER A 186 25.86 6.95 26.78
C SER A 186 24.99 6.10 25.86
N VAL A 187 24.28 6.72 24.91
CA VAL A 187 23.40 6.04 23.94
C VAL A 187 23.74 6.38 22.49
N ARG A 188 24.76 7.24 22.28
CA ARG A 188 25.13 7.75 20.96
C ARG A 188 25.61 6.65 20.04
N GLU A 189 26.41 5.71 20.53
CA GLU A 189 26.97 4.63 19.71
C GLU A 189 25.86 3.71 19.17
N GLU A 190 24.91 3.30 20.00
CA GLU A 190 23.74 2.53 19.59
C GLU A 190 22.88 3.28 18.56
N ILE A 191 22.59 4.57 18.80
CA ILE A 191 21.84 5.41 17.85
C ILE A 191 22.58 5.45 16.50
N ASN A 192 23.88 5.74 16.50
CA ASN A 192 24.66 5.88 15.28
C ASN A 192 24.75 4.57 14.49
N SER A 193 24.99 3.44 15.17
CA SER A 193 25.04 2.12 14.54
C SER A 193 23.74 1.78 13.82
N ASP A 194 22.60 2.10 14.43
CA ASP A 194 21.29 1.89 13.82
C ASP A 194 21.02 2.82 12.64
N LEU A 195 21.37 4.10 12.77
CA LEU A 195 21.19 5.10 11.71
C LEU A 195 22.09 4.80 10.50
N GLU A 196 23.33 4.35 10.72
CA GLU A 196 24.24 3.91 9.66
C GLU A 196 23.66 2.73 8.88
N LEU A 197 23.10 1.74 9.58
CA LEU A 197 22.43 0.61 8.94
C LEU A 197 21.18 1.07 8.18
N LEU A 198 20.35 1.93 8.77
CA LEU A 198 19.14 2.47 8.14
C LEU A 198 19.45 3.26 6.87
N ASP A 199 20.57 3.99 6.83
CA ASP A 199 21.01 4.71 5.65
C ASP A 199 21.33 3.79 4.47
N THR A 200 21.73 2.54 4.73
CA THR A 200 21.96 1.54 3.66
C THR A 200 20.67 1.13 2.93
N PHE A 201 19.50 1.40 3.52
CA PHE A 201 18.20 1.07 2.92
C PHE A 201 17.67 2.20 2.03
N TYR A 202 18.33 3.38 2.06
CA TYR A 202 18.01 4.47 1.15
C TYR A 202 18.22 4.02 -0.29
N ARG A 203 17.26 4.38 -1.15
CA ARG A 203 17.34 4.15 -2.59
C ARG A 203 17.81 5.43 -3.24
N PHE A 204 16.87 6.25 -3.67
CA PHE A 204 17.05 7.57 -4.29
C PHE A 204 15.67 8.25 -4.34
N ASP A 205 15.62 9.53 -4.71
CA ASP A 205 14.39 10.35 -4.76
C ASP A 205 13.59 10.32 -3.44
N GLY A 206 14.32 10.28 -2.31
CA GLY A 206 13.72 10.22 -0.97
C GLY A 206 13.20 8.84 -0.56
N TRP A 207 13.05 7.89 -1.47
CA TRP A 207 12.53 6.56 -1.15
C TRP A 207 13.54 5.70 -0.37
N SER A 208 13.04 4.91 0.57
CA SER A 208 13.80 3.88 1.28
C SER A 208 13.07 2.55 1.18
N ALA A 209 13.82 1.47 1.05
CA ALA A 209 13.28 0.12 1.15
C ALA A 209 13.13 -0.29 2.62
N ASP A 210 12.31 -1.29 2.91
CA ASP A 210 12.30 -1.90 4.24
C ASP A 210 13.37 -2.99 4.37
N GLY A 211 14.62 -2.57 4.54
CA GLY A 211 15.79 -3.44 4.57
C GLY A 211 16.58 -3.42 3.26
N PRO A 212 17.58 -4.32 3.11
CA PRO A 212 18.41 -4.36 1.90
C PRO A 212 17.59 -4.58 0.63
N TRP A 213 18.10 -4.05 -0.48
CA TRP A 213 17.51 -4.22 -1.81
C TRP A 213 18.34 -5.18 -2.66
N GLN A 214 17.69 -6.16 -3.30
CA GLN A 214 18.38 -7.24 -4.01
C GLN A 214 19.15 -6.72 -5.23
N THR A 215 20.45 -7.01 -5.25
CA THR A 215 21.38 -6.76 -6.36
C THR A 215 21.35 -7.89 -7.41
N VAL A 216 21.94 -7.66 -8.59
CA VAL A 216 22.07 -8.68 -9.64
C VAL A 216 22.91 -9.86 -9.17
N GLU A 217 23.98 -9.59 -8.44
CA GLU A 217 24.89 -10.59 -7.90
C GLU A 217 24.17 -11.50 -6.89
N GLN A 218 23.34 -10.92 -6.02
CA GLN A 218 22.53 -11.66 -5.07
C GLN A 218 21.46 -12.51 -5.78
N ALA A 219 20.80 -11.97 -6.80
CA ALA A 219 19.83 -12.72 -7.61
C ALA A 219 20.48 -13.92 -8.33
N ARG A 220 21.71 -13.74 -8.85
CA ARG A 220 22.51 -14.83 -9.44
C ARG A 220 22.91 -15.86 -8.38
N SER A 221 23.35 -15.41 -7.20
CA SER A 221 23.69 -16.32 -6.10
C SER A 221 22.51 -17.14 -5.62
N GLU A 222 21.29 -16.58 -5.57
CA GLU A 222 20.07 -17.34 -5.26
C GLU A 222 19.82 -18.45 -6.29
N PHE A 223 20.14 -18.20 -7.56
CA PHE A 223 20.03 -19.21 -8.61
C PHE A 223 21.07 -20.32 -8.48
N GLU A 224 22.34 -19.96 -8.26
CA GLU A 224 23.39 -20.95 -8.03
C GLU A 224 23.10 -21.84 -6.80
N GLN A 225 22.43 -21.28 -5.79
CA GLN A 225 21.94 -22.03 -4.64
C GLN A 225 20.83 -23.02 -5.03
N TYR A 226 19.88 -22.60 -5.88
CA TYR A 226 18.87 -23.50 -6.40
C TYR A 226 19.50 -24.65 -7.21
N ASP A 227 20.41 -24.37 -8.15
CA ASP A 227 21.05 -25.41 -8.96
C ASP A 227 21.79 -26.46 -8.09
N LYS A 228 22.37 -26.01 -6.98
CA LYS A 228 23.06 -26.89 -6.02
C LYS A 228 22.11 -27.71 -5.14
N THR A 229 20.93 -27.19 -4.81
CA THR A 229 20.08 -27.73 -3.73
C THR A 229 18.70 -28.22 -4.17
N GLY A 230 18.23 -27.81 -5.35
CA GLY A 230 16.85 -27.94 -5.81
C GLY A 230 15.83 -27.11 -5.01
N ARG A 231 16.27 -26.23 -4.09
CA ARG A 231 15.41 -25.46 -3.18
C ARG A 231 15.37 -23.98 -3.55
N ARG A 232 14.16 -23.39 -3.57
CA ARG A 232 13.91 -21.96 -3.88
C ARG A 232 13.33 -21.17 -2.69
N ASP A 233 13.14 -21.82 -1.55
CA ASP A 233 12.46 -21.30 -0.37
C ASP A 233 13.40 -20.65 0.65
N ALA A 234 14.69 -20.54 0.36
CA ALA A 234 15.61 -19.76 1.17
C ALA A 234 15.14 -18.30 1.25
N VAL A 235 15.09 -17.75 2.46
CA VAL A 235 14.76 -16.34 2.71
C VAL A 235 15.89 -15.48 2.16
N GLY A 236 15.63 -14.86 1.02
CA GLY A 236 16.57 -13.99 0.32
C GLY A 236 16.33 -12.51 0.61
N ILE A 237 16.85 -11.66 -0.27
CA ILE A 237 16.65 -10.22 -0.24
C ILE A 237 15.55 -9.84 -1.23
N GLY A 238 14.63 -8.98 -0.83
CA GLY A 238 13.53 -8.52 -1.66
C GLY A 238 13.83 -7.22 -2.41
N ARG A 239 12.81 -6.73 -3.11
CA ARG A 239 12.73 -5.41 -3.73
C ARG A 239 11.38 -4.80 -3.37
N GLN A 240 11.28 -4.32 -2.13
CA GLN A 240 10.06 -3.77 -1.56
C GLN A 240 10.23 -2.29 -1.22
N ALA A 241 9.39 -1.47 -1.83
CA ALA A 241 9.17 -0.06 -1.50
C ALA A 241 7.66 0.21 -1.61
N ASP A 242 7.00 0.34 -0.47
CA ASP A 242 5.56 0.37 -0.31
C ASP A 242 5.12 1.48 0.67
N TYR A 243 3.83 1.59 1.02
CA TYR A 243 3.38 2.58 1.98
C TYR A 243 3.95 2.37 3.39
N TYR A 244 4.27 1.12 3.77
CA TYR A 244 4.86 0.86 5.08
C TYR A 244 6.21 1.57 5.18
N SER A 245 7.15 1.26 4.29
CA SER A 245 8.46 1.93 4.26
C SER A 245 8.36 3.42 3.88
N GLY A 246 7.63 3.72 2.81
CA GLY A 246 7.55 5.04 2.20
C GLY A 246 6.68 6.05 2.94
N SER A 247 5.68 5.66 3.72
CA SER A 247 4.80 6.64 4.36
C SER A 247 4.85 6.59 5.88
N PHE A 248 4.60 5.42 6.47
CA PHE A 248 4.24 5.34 7.88
C PHE A 248 5.17 4.49 8.73
N ALA A 249 6.34 4.09 8.24
CA ALA A 249 7.45 3.59 9.03
C ALA A 249 8.68 4.49 8.82
N ILE A 250 9.49 4.25 7.78
CA ILE A 250 10.80 4.91 7.65
C ILE A 250 10.67 6.42 7.40
N GLN A 251 9.84 6.86 6.45
CA GLN A 251 9.67 8.29 6.17
C GLN A 251 9.09 9.07 7.34
N LEU A 252 8.06 8.53 7.99
CA LEU A 252 7.51 9.11 9.21
C LEU A 252 8.58 9.20 10.32
N SER A 253 9.33 8.13 10.56
CA SER A 253 10.39 8.11 11.59
C SER A 253 11.52 9.09 11.26
N GLN A 254 11.91 9.25 9.98
CA GLN A 254 12.86 10.29 9.54
C GLN A 254 12.34 11.70 9.85
N LEU A 255 11.08 12.01 9.50
CA LEU A 255 10.45 13.31 9.76
C LEU A 255 10.37 13.61 11.26
N LEU A 256 9.94 12.64 12.07
CA LEU A 256 9.92 12.79 13.53
C LEU A 256 11.32 12.95 14.11
N TYR A 257 12.33 12.28 13.55
CA TYR A 257 13.72 12.47 13.95
C TYR A 257 14.17 13.91 13.72
N THR A 258 13.80 14.52 12.58
CA THR A 258 14.10 15.94 12.34
C THR A 258 13.46 16.88 13.37
N LYS A 259 12.30 16.51 13.93
CA LYS A 259 11.60 17.29 14.96
C LYS A 259 12.26 17.14 16.32
N PHE A 260 12.59 15.91 16.71
CA PHE A 260 13.03 15.61 18.09
C PHE A 260 14.55 15.62 18.29
N ALA A 261 15.34 15.45 17.22
CA ALA A 261 16.79 15.28 17.31
C ALA A 261 17.61 16.35 16.57
N ALA A 262 17.01 17.38 15.95
CA ALA A 262 17.77 18.38 15.19
C ALA A 262 18.78 19.19 16.03
N ASP A 263 18.57 19.32 17.33
CA ASP A 263 19.52 19.91 18.29
C ASP A 263 20.70 18.99 18.62
N LEU A 264 20.53 17.68 18.47
CA LEU A 264 21.54 16.65 18.76
C LEU A 264 22.33 16.25 17.51
N ASP A 265 21.65 16.14 16.36
CA ASP A 265 22.20 15.75 15.07
C ASP A 265 21.63 16.63 13.93
N PRO A 266 22.09 17.90 13.82
CA PRO A 266 21.56 18.85 12.85
C PRO A 266 21.86 18.47 11.40
N VAL A 267 22.99 17.79 11.14
CA VAL A 267 23.43 17.41 9.79
C VAL A 267 22.51 16.33 9.24
N ARG A 268 22.23 15.29 10.03
CA ARG A 268 21.31 14.23 9.62
C ARG A 268 19.86 14.71 9.55
N ALA A 269 19.45 15.58 10.47
CA ALA A 269 18.13 16.19 10.41
C ALA A 269 17.93 16.90 9.06
N GLU A 270 18.91 17.65 8.57
CA GLU A 270 18.81 18.29 7.25
C GLU A 270 18.82 17.30 6.09
N LEU A 271 19.64 16.24 6.16
CA LEU A 271 19.60 15.15 5.19
C LEU A 271 18.18 14.54 5.08
N TYR A 272 17.53 14.30 6.21
CA TYR A 272 16.17 13.75 6.23
C TYR A 272 15.11 14.75 5.77
N ARG A 273 15.28 16.05 6.02
CA ARG A 273 14.44 17.09 5.40
C ARG A 273 14.58 17.10 3.88
N GLN A 274 15.80 16.96 3.36
CA GLN A 274 16.03 16.85 1.92
C GLN A 274 15.36 15.59 1.35
N ARG A 275 15.53 14.43 1.99
CA ARG A 275 14.86 13.19 1.57
C ARG A 275 13.34 13.33 1.60
N ALA A 276 12.78 14.05 2.56
CA ALA A 276 11.35 14.33 2.62
C ALA A 276 10.89 15.22 1.45
N ARG A 277 11.68 16.23 1.04
CA ARG A 277 11.41 17.05 -0.16
C ARG A 277 11.40 16.19 -1.42
N ASP A 278 12.44 15.37 -1.61
CA ASP A 278 12.58 14.50 -2.78
C ASP A 278 11.43 13.49 -2.87
N PHE A 279 11.08 12.87 -1.73
CA PHE A 279 9.97 11.92 -1.65
C PHE A 279 8.62 12.59 -1.94
N GLY A 280 8.41 13.78 -1.36
CA GLY A 280 7.20 14.57 -1.53
C GLY A 280 6.93 15.02 -2.96
N ALA A 281 7.96 15.11 -3.81
CA ALA A 281 7.80 15.45 -5.23
C ALA A 281 7.01 14.41 -6.04
N THR A 282 7.00 13.15 -5.60
CA THR A 282 6.38 12.04 -6.34
C THR A 282 5.33 11.27 -5.56
N PHE A 283 5.46 11.14 -4.23
CA PHE A 283 4.58 10.28 -3.43
C PHE A 283 3.11 10.71 -3.45
N TRP A 284 2.82 12.01 -3.61
CA TRP A 284 1.44 12.50 -3.70
C TRP A 284 0.63 11.82 -4.81
N ARG A 285 1.30 11.36 -5.88
CA ARG A 285 0.66 10.66 -7.01
C ARG A 285 0.06 9.31 -6.62
N TYR A 286 0.39 8.76 -5.45
CA TYR A 286 -0.17 7.49 -4.96
C TYR A 286 -1.59 7.64 -4.37
N PHE A 287 -2.16 8.84 -4.43
CA PHE A 287 -3.51 9.18 -3.97
C PHE A 287 -4.27 9.84 -5.11
N ASP A 288 -5.56 9.52 -5.28
CA ASP A 288 -6.39 10.24 -6.26
C ASP A 288 -6.92 11.58 -5.72
N ALA A 289 -7.64 12.31 -6.56
CA ALA A 289 -8.23 13.61 -6.24
C ALA A 289 -9.26 13.55 -5.08
N GLU A 290 -9.85 12.40 -4.80
CA GLU A 290 -10.77 12.19 -3.68
C GLU A 290 -10.03 11.79 -2.39
N GLY A 291 -8.76 11.43 -2.49
CA GLY A 291 -7.91 10.97 -1.39
C GLY A 291 -7.79 9.45 -1.27
N ALA A 292 -8.25 8.67 -2.26
CA ALA A 292 -8.11 7.21 -2.25
C ALA A 292 -6.65 6.81 -2.51
N ALA A 293 -6.06 6.00 -1.63
CA ALA A 293 -4.75 5.40 -1.87
C ALA A 293 -4.87 4.16 -2.77
N ILE A 294 -3.85 3.87 -3.57
CA ILE A 294 -3.75 2.61 -4.32
C ILE A 294 -3.34 1.48 -3.35
N PRO A 295 -4.19 0.49 -3.01
CA PRO A 295 -3.78 -0.60 -2.11
C PRO A 295 -2.69 -1.44 -2.78
N PHE A 296 -1.48 -1.41 -2.21
CA PHE A 296 -0.30 -2.16 -2.65
C PHE A 296 0.65 -2.41 -1.47
N GLY A 297 1.30 -3.57 -1.44
CA GLY A 297 2.27 -3.93 -0.41
C GLY A 297 1.67 -4.58 0.83
N ARG A 298 2.45 -4.62 1.91
CA ARG A 298 2.04 -5.25 3.19
C ARG A 298 1.39 -4.25 4.13
N SER A 299 0.88 -4.74 5.27
CA SER A 299 0.39 -3.88 6.37
C SER A 299 -0.75 -2.95 5.96
N LEU A 300 -1.48 -3.29 4.89
CA LEU A 300 -2.64 -2.55 4.42
C LEU A 300 -3.76 -2.51 5.46
N THR A 301 -3.80 -3.44 6.42
CA THR A 301 -4.79 -3.39 7.50
C THR A 301 -4.73 -2.13 8.38
N TYR A 302 -3.67 -1.31 8.24
CA TYR A 302 -3.52 -0.02 8.92
C TYR A 302 -4.18 1.14 8.15
N ARG A 303 -4.75 0.87 6.96
CA ARG A 303 -5.72 1.72 6.26
C ARG A 303 -5.22 3.14 6.02
N PHE A 304 -5.75 4.10 6.77
CA PHE A 304 -5.39 5.52 6.63
C PHE A 304 -3.96 5.84 7.07
N ALA A 305 -3.22 4.88 7.64
CA ALA A 305 -1.77 5.00 7.82
C ALA A 305 -1.05 5.34 6.50
N CYS A 306 -1.60 4.98 5.32
CA CYS A 306 -1.04 5.39 4.03
C CYS A 306 -0.77 6.91 3.95
N GLY A 307 -1.58 7.75 4.61
CA GLY A 307 -1.37 9.20 4.70
C GLY A 307 -0.40 9.69 5.79
N GLY A 308 0.32 8.79 6.48
CA GLY A 308 1.19 9.11 7.61
C GLY A 308 2.30 10.11 7.28
N TYR A 309 2.85 10.05 6.07
CA TYR A 309 3.82 11.04 5.58
C TYR A 309 3.29 12.48 5.65
N PHE A 310 2.05 12.74 5.21
CA PHE A 310 1.50 14.10 5.21
C PHE A 310 1.30 14.62 6.64
N ALA A 311 0.88 13.75 7.56
CA ALA A 311 0.74 14.12 8.97
C ALA A 311 2.09 14.40 9.65
N ALA A 312 3.10 13.57 9.37
CA ALA A 312 4.45 13.78 9.86
C ALA A 312 5.11 15.02 9.27
N LEU A 313 4.86 15.31 7.99
CA LEU A 313 5.35 16.51 7.31
C LEU A 313 4.76 17.78 7.92
N ALA A 314 3.46 17.78 8.19
CA ALA A 314 2.79 18.87 8.90
C ALA A 314 3.40 19.10 10.30
N LEU A 315 3.63 18.01 11.06
CA LEU A 315 4.17 18.10 12.41
C LEU A 315 5.65 18.51 12.45
N ALA A 316 6.46 18.08 11.47
CA ALA A 316 7.89 18.36 11.37
C ALA A 316 8.20 19.74 10.76
N GLN A 317 7.24 20.34 10.03
CA GLN A 317 7.35 21.67 9.40
C GLN A 317 8.62 21.81 8.52
N VAL A 318 8.82 20.86 7.61
CA VAL A 318 9.95 20.87 6.69
C VAL A 318 9.89 22.10 5.76
N PRO A 319 10.92 22.95 5.70
CA PRO A 319 10.95 24.11 4.83
C PRO A 319 11.22 23.73 3.37
N ASP A 320 10.84 24.64 2.46
CA ASP A 320 11.16 24.60 1.02
C ASP A 320 10.65 23.33 0.31
N MET A 321 9.47 22.84 0.69
CA MET A 321 8.84 21.71 0.01
C MET A 321 8.55 22.01 -1.47
N PRO A 322 8.74 21.05 -2.39
CA PRO A 322 8.41 21.24 -3.80
C PRO A 322 6.89 21.19 -4.04
N THR A 323 6.44 21.82 -5.13
CA THR A 323 5.09 21.66 -5.65
C THR A 323 4.80 20.15 -5.89
N PRO A 324 3.60 19.64 -5.52
CA PRO A 324 2.44 20.38 -5.03
C PRO A 324 2.40 20.59 -3.52
N LEU A 325 3.39 20.13 -2.75
CA LEU A 325 3.41 20.20 -1.29
C LEU A 325 4.09 21.46 -0.73
N ASP A 326 4.25 22.48 -1.57
CA ASP A 326 4.98 23.74 -1.31
C ASP A 326 4.35 24.68 -0.27
N SER A 327 3.25 24.28 0.37
CA SER A 327 2.53 25.12 1.32
C SER A 327 1.77 24.29 2.36
N PRO A 328 1.59 24.81 3.59
CA PRO A 328 0.80 24.12 4.62
C PRO A 328 -0.62 23.76 4.16
N GLY A 329 -1.27 24.65 3.39
CA GLY A 329 -2.58 24.40 2.80
C GLY A 329 -2.64 23.22 1.83
N ALA A 330 -1.57 22.95 1.08
CA ALA A 330 -1.48 21.78 0.21
C ALA A 330 -1.27 20.49 1.00
N ILE A 331 -0.35 20.49 1.98
CA ILE A 331 -0.12 19.35 2.87
C ILE A 331 -1.42 18.99 3.61
N LYS A 332 -2.14 20.01 4.11
CA LYS A 332 -3.47 19.88 4.71
C LYS A 332 -4.47 19.25 3.76
N GLY A 333 -4.50 19.72 2.51
CA GLY A 333 -5.37 19.18 1.46
C GLY A 333 -5.18 17.67 1.26
N PHE A 334 -3.94 17.21 1.10
CA PHE A 334 -3.68 15.78 0.93
C PHE A 334 -4.07 14.95 2.16
N LEU A 335 -3.71 15.42 3.36
CA LEU A 335 -4.05 14.72 4.60
C LEU A 335 -5.56 14.62 4.81
N LEU A 336 -6.27 15.75 4.73
CA LEU A 336 -7.70 15.80 5.05
C LEU A 336 -8.56 15.13 3.97
N ARG A 337 -8.21 15.24 2.68
CA ARG A 337 -8.87 14.46 1.62
C ARG A 337 -8.76 12.96 1.88
N HIS A 338 -7.57 12.47 2.23
CA HIS A 338 -7.38 11.05 2.53
C HIS A 338 -8.25 10.58 3.70
N LEU A 339 -8.35 11.37 4.77
CA LEU A 339 -9.20 11.06 5.91
C LEU A 339 -10.69 11.11 5.56
N ARG A 340 -11.13 12.09 4.75
CA ARG A 340 -12.51 12.16 4.24
C ARG A 340 -12.87 10.95 3.39
N TRP A 341 -11.95 10.48 2.56
CA TRP A 341 -12.17 9.26 1.78
C TRP A 341 -12.42 8.06 2.70
N TRP A 342 -11.60 7.88 3.74
CA TRP A 342 -11.81 6.80 4.71
C TRP A 342 -13.10 6.97 5.52
N SER A 343 -13.44 8.19 5.93
CA SER A 343 -14.73 8.51 6.58
C SER A 343 -15.90 7.97 5.76
N LYS A 344 -15.94 8.33 4.46
CA LYS A 344 -17.00 7.97 3.52
C LYS A 344 -17.05 6.46 3.21
N ASN A 345 -15.93 5.75 3.34
CA ASN A 345 -15.80 4.32 3.02
C ASN A 345 -15.58 3.45 4.28
N SER A 346 -16.13 3.87 5.42
CA SER A 346 -15.89 3.21 6.72
C SER A 346 -17.02 2.28 7.21
N GLU A 347 -18.03 2.00 6.37
CA GLU A 347 -19.24 1.23 6.76
C GLU A 347 -18.92 -0.14 7.39
N ASP A 348 -17.85 -0.80 6.93
CA ASP A 348 -17.48 -2.15 7.36
C ASP A 348 -16.06 -2.25 7.97
N ILE A 349 -15.46 -1.15 8.43
CA ILE A 349 -14.11 -1.19 9.03
C ILE A 349 -14.10 -1.30 10.57
N PHE A 350 -15.27 -1.20 11.20
CA PHE A 350 -15.45 -1.29 12.66
C PHE A 350 -16.23 -2.53 13.07
N TYR A 351 -15.86 -3.17 14.17
CA TYR A 351 -16.68 -4.14 14.87
C TYR A 351 -17.90 -3.47 15.53
N PRO A 352 -18.92 -4.24 15.95
CA PRO A 352 -20.10 -3.68 16.62
C PRO A 352 -19.82 -2.86 17.89
N ASP A 353 -18.68 -3.06 18.55
CA ASP A 353 -18.25 -2.29 19.72
C ASP A 353 -17.49 -0.99 19.35
N GLY A 354 -17.31 -0.72 18.06
CA GLY A 354 -16.60 0.44 17.53
C GLY A 354 -15.09 0.25 17.35
N THR A 355 -14.51 -0.89 17.74
CA THR A 355 -13.08 -1.17 17.52
C THR A 355 -12.78 -1.50 16.06
N LEU A 356 -11.56 -1.22 15.60
CA LEU A 356 -11.17 -1.52 14.21
C LEU A 356 -11.00 -3.02 13.97
N ASN A 357 -11.42 -3.50 12.79
CA ASN A 357 -11.21 -4.90 12.38
C ASN A 357 -9.95 -5.09 11.51
N ILE A 358 -9.50 -6.34 11.34
CA ILE A 358 -8.42 -6.69 10.40
C ILE A 358 -9.00 -6.82 8.98
N GLY A 359 -8.48 -6.03 8.04
CA GLY A 359 -9.00 -5.94 6.67
C GLY A 359 -8.68 -4.61 6.01
N TRP A 360 -9.26 -4.36 4.83
CA TRP A 360 -9.12 -3.08 4.11
C TRP A 360 -10.42 -2.26 4.22
N LEU A 361 -11.40 -2.47 3.33
CA LEU A 361 -12.74 -1.83 3.45
C LEU A 361 -13.74 -2.66 4.25
N TYR A 362 -13.42 -3.93 4.51
CA TYR A 362 -14.23 -4.84 5.32
C TYR A 362 -13.32 -5.91 5.97
N PRO A 363 -13.80 -6.71 6.93
CA PRO A 363 -12.99 -7.75 7.56
C PRO A 363 -12.50 -8.78 6.54
N ASN A 364 -11.18 -8.93 6.41
CA ASN A 364 -10.60 -9.89 5.49
C ASN A 364 -9.32 -10.49 6.08
N MET A 365 -9.45 -11.68 6.67
CA MET A 365 -8.32 -12.40 7.26
C MET A 365 -7.36 -13.00 6.22
N TYR A 366 -7.72 -13.06 4.93
CA TYR A 366 -6.77 -13.48 3.89
C TYR A 366 -5.71 -12.40 3.63
N LEU A 367 -6.02 -11.13 3.94
CA LEU A 367 -5.06 -10.03 3.91
C LEU A 367 -4.07 -10.05 5.08
N SER A 368 -4.43 -10.64 6.22
CA SER A 368 -3.65 -10.53 7.46
C SER A 368 -2.22 -11.05 7.33
N GLU A 369 -1.30 -10.48 8.09
CA GLU A 369 0.01 -11.04 8.36
C GLU A 369 0.03 -11.81 9.68
N ASP A 370 1.04 -12.67 9.88
CA ASP A 370 1.25 -13.48 11.08
C ASP A 370 1.62 -12.67 12.34
N TYR A 371 1.96 -11.39 12.15
CA TYR A 371 2.18 -10.41 13.20
C TYR A 371 0.95 -9.54 13.50
N ASN A 372 -0.18 -9.74 12.81
CA ASN A 372 -1.38 -8.95 13.08
C ASN A 372 -2.14 -9.54 14.27
N SER A 373 -2.24 -8.75 15.35
CA SER A 373 -3.21 -8.96 16.42
C SER A 373 -4.48 -8.11 16.17
N PRO A 374 -5.59 -8.32 16.91
CA PRO A 374 -6.77 -7.45 16.86
C PRO A 374 -6.47 -5.97 17.14
N GLN A 375 -5.38 -5.69 17.85
CA GLN A 375 -4.91 -4.35 18.18
C GLN A 375 -4.18 -3.71 17.00
N SER A 376 -3.82 -4.50 15.99
CA SER A 376 -2.92 -4.04 14.94
C SER A 376 -3.39 -2.90 14.07
N PRO A 377 -4.68 -2.82 13.70
CA PRO A 377 -5.20 -1.72 12.90
C PRO A 377 -4.91 -0.32 13.46
N TYR A 378 -4.68 -0.17 14.77
CA TYR A 378 -4.45 1.13 15.42
C TYR A 378 -3.15 1.85 15.03
N TRP A 379 -2.27 1.23 14.24
CA TRP A 379 -1.20 1.96 13.54
C TRP A 379 -1.74 3.07 12.63
N CYS A 380 -3.00 2.97 12.21
CA CYS A 380 -3.72 4.01 11.46
C CYS A 380 -3.63 5.40 12.13
N LEU A 381 -3.50 5.45 13.46
CA LEU A 381 -3.43 6.68 14.25
C LEU A 381 -2.19 7.54 13.96
N LYS A 382 -1.18 7.00 13.26
CA LYS A 382 -0.05 7.79 12.73
C LYS A 382 -0.50 8.97 11.86
N THR A 383 -1.62 8.85 11.17
CA THR A 383 -2.17 9.93 10.32
C THR A 383 -2.86 11.03 11.15
N LEU A 384 -3.11 10.80 12.44
CA LEU A 384 -3.76 11.76 13.33
C LEU A 384 -2.78 12.60 14.13
N ILE A 385 -1.46 12.38 14.02
CA ILE A 385 -0.45 13.12 14.79
C ILE A 385 -0.46 14.64 14.53
N ALA A 386 -1.08 15.07 13.43
CA ALA A 386 -1.30 16.50 13.13
C ALA A 386 -2.17 17.23 14.17
N VAL A 387 -2.95 16.52 15.01
CA VAL A 387 -3.68 17.15 16.14
C VAL A 387 -2.76 17.79 17.18
N GLY A 388 -1.48 17.41 17.18
CA GLY A 388 -0.44 18.01 18.01
C GLY A 388 -0.01 19.41 17.61
N LEU A 389 -0.46 19.91 16.46
CA LEU A 389 -0.31 21.32 16.10
C LEU A 389 -1.39 22.15 16.82
N ALA A 390 -1.00 23.30 17.37
CA ALA A 390 -1.90 24.24 18.05
C ALA A 390 -2.97 24.80 17.10
N GLU A 391 -4.14 25.21 17.61
CA GLU A 391 -5.25 25.68 16.77
C GLU A 391 -4.90 26.87 15.86
N ASN A 392 -3.99 27.72 16.31
CA ASN A 392 -3.48 28.88 15.56
C ASN A 392 -2.27 28.58 14.66
N ASP A 393 -1.82 27.32 14.57
CA ASP A 393 -0.72 26.93 13.69
C ASP A 393 -1.03 27.23 12.21
N VAL A 394 0.00 27.56 11.42
CA VAL A 394 -0.13 27.87 9.99
C VAL A 394 -0.78 26.75 9.19
N PHE A 395 -0.61 25.48 9.61
CA PHE A 395 -1.30 24.34 9.02
C PHE A 395 -2.83 24.45 9.18
N TRP A 396 -3.30 24.81 10.38
CA TRP A 396 -4.73 24.90 10.68
C TRP A 396 -5.39 26.17 10.17
N THR A 397 -4.64 27.27 10.10
CA THR A 397 -5.14 28.57 9.63
C THR A 397 -5.03 28.75 8.11
N ALA A 398 -4.14 28.03 7.43
CA ALA A 398 -4.06 28.04 5.98
C ALA A 398 -5.33 27.48 5.32
N GLU A 399 -5.72 28.11 4.21
CA GLU A 399 -6.75 27.60 3.30
C GLU A 399 -6.34 26.22 2.76
N GLU A 400 -7.26 25.26 2.76
CA GLU A 400 -7.03 23.95 2.18
C GLU A 400 -6.93 24.06 0.66
N LYS A 401 -5.79 23.68 0.07
CA LYS A 401 -5.62 23.67 -1.38
C LYS A 401 -6.14 22.38 -2.02
N GLY A 402 -6.67 22.49 -3.22
CA GLY A 402 -7.19 21.36 -4.02
C GLY A 402 -6.12 20.35 -4.44
N TYR A 403 -6.55 19.27 -5.09
CA TYR A 403 -5.66 18.35 -5.77
C TYR A 403 -5.07 19.01 -7.03
N PRO A 404 -3.80 18.76 -7.39
CA PRO A 404 -3.19 19.37 -8.58
C PRO A 404 -3.94 19.02 -9.86
N GLU A 405 -4.14 19.99 -10.74
CA GLU A 405 -4.63 19.71 -12.09
C GLU A 405 -3.60 18.85 -12.84
N SER A 406 -4.08 17.85 -13.59
CA SER A 406 -3.23 16.97 -14.39
C SER A 406 -3.35 17.33 -15.87
N SER A 407 -2.21 17.46 -16.54
CA SER A 407 -2.15 17.56 -17.99
C SER A 407 -2.07 16.17 -18.62
N PRO A 408 -2.38 16.01 -19.92
CA PRO A 408 -2.14 14.74 -20.60
C PRO A 408 -0.67 14.29 -20.56
N ALA A 409 0.29 15.23 -20.43
CA ALA A 409 1.71 14.89 -20.25
C ALA A 409 2.02 14.26 -18.88
N ASP A 410 1.14 14.43 -17.90
CA ASP A 410 1.25 13.86 -16.55
C ASP A 410 0.46 12.55 -16.38
N ALA A 411 -0.20 12.07 -17.44
CA ALA A 411 -1.14 10.95 -17.38
C ALA A 411 -0.52 9.65 -16.87
N ALA A 412 0.77 9.44 -17.15
CA ALA A 412 1.56 8.32 -16.64
C ALA A 412 2.95 8.82 -16.21
N SER A 413 3.34 8.53 -14.97
CA SER A 413 4.60 9.00 -14.39
C SER A 413 5.43 7.84 -13.87
N LEU A 414 6.67 7.70 -14.36
CA LEU A 414 7.64 6.78 -13.77
C LEU A 414 8.09 7.29 -12.40
N ILE A 415 7.95 6.45 -11.38
CA ILE A 415 8.53 6.61 -10.06
C ILE A 415 9.69 5.61 -9.98
N PRO A 416 10.95 6.03 -10.20
CA PRO A 416 12.02 5.08 -10.52
C PRO A 416 12.49 4.27 -9.29
N ALA A 417 12.43 4.83 -8.08
CA ALA A 417 12.88 4.14 -6.87
C ALA A 417 12.06 2.88 -6.51
N PRO A 418 10.71 2.91 -6.48
CA PRO A 418 9.89 1.71 -6.39
C PRO A 418 9.78 0.95 -7.73
N GLN A 419 10.33 1.48 -8.82
CA GLN A 419 10.28 0.92 -10.16
C GLN A 419 8.84 0.76 -10.68
N GLN A 420 7.99 1.78 -10.53
CA GLN A 420 6.56 1.74 -10.85
C GLN A 420 6.17 2.88 -11.81
N ILE A 421 5.12 2.68 -12.60
CA ILE A 421 4.49 3.76 -13.38
C ILE A 421 3.13 4.05 -12.77
N VAL A 422 2.91 5.26 -12.29
CA VAL A 422 1.63 5.69 -11.71
C VAL A 422 0.81 6.38 -12.79
N CYS A 423 -0.44 5.95 -12.95
CA CYS A 423 -1.34 6.33 -14.03
C CYS A 423 -2.57 7.08 -13.46
N ASN A 424 -2.81 8.29 -13.96
CA ASN A 424 -3.98 9.10 -13.65
C ASN A 424 -4.28 10.03 -14.85
N HIS A 425 -4.81 9.46 -15.92
CA HIS A 425 -5.05 10.22 -17.15
C HIS A 425 -6.24 11.20 -16.96
N PRO A 426 -6.12 12.50 -17.30
CA PRO A 426 -7.18 13.49 -17.06
C PRO A 426 -8.48 13.22 -17.83
N GLU A 427 -8.38 12.58 -18.99
CA GLU A 427 -9.56 12.13 -19.75
C GLU A 427 -10.08 10.75 -19.30
N SER A 428 -9.47 10.06 -18.33
CA SER A 428 -9.99 8.82 -17.76
C SER A 428 -10.54 9.07 -16.37
N ASN A 429 -11.27 8.09 -15.84
CA ASN A 429 -11.68 8.08 -14.44
C ASN A 429 -11.14 6.84 -13.72
N HIS A 430 -9.86 6.58 -13.86
CA HIS A 430 -9.18 5.45 -13.25
C HIS A 430 -7.76 5.80 -12.80
N HIS A 431 -7.52 5.67 -11.51
CA HIS A 431 -6.23 5.89 -10.88
C HIS A 431 -5.62 4.56 -10.42
N PHE A 432 -4.42 4.26 -10.90
CA PHE A 432 -3.75 2.99 -10.65
C PHE A 432 -2.23 3.09 -10.87
N LEU A 433 -1.50 2.03 -10.53
CA LEU A 433 -0.08 1.89 -10.86
C LEU A 433 0.20 0.59 -11.59
N LEU A 434 1.27 0.59 -12.40
CA LEU A 434 1.89 -0.57 -13.02
C LEU A 434 3.14 -0.97 -12.23
N SER A 435 3.24 -2.25 -11.87
CA SER A 435 4.31 -2.78 -11.00
C SER A 435 5.08 -3.94 -11.66
N PRO A 436 6.19 -3.65 -12.37
CA PRO A 436 6.98 -4.65 -13.08
C PRO A 436 7.94 -5.45 -12.19
N GLY A 437 8.37 -4.95 -11.03
CA GLY A 437 9.56 -5.50 -10.36
C GLY A 437 9.49 -5.69 -8.84
N GLN A 438 8.39 -5.31 -8.20
CA GLN A 438 8.30 -5.38 -6.74
C GLN A 438 8.07 -6.80 -6.25
N PHE A 439 8.79 -7.21 -5.22
CA PHE A 439 8.55 -8.47 -4.52
C PHE A 439 9.17 -8.48 -3.14
N VAL A 440 8.59 -9.29 -2.26
CA VAL A 440 9.15 -9.64 -0.96
C VAL A 440 9.70 -11.07 -1.01
N ALA A 441 10.90 -11.25 -0.47
CA ALA A 441 11.59 -12.54 -0.50
C ALA A 441 11.25 -13.46 0.69
N TRP A 442 10.84 -12.92 1.84
CA TRP A 442 10.43 -13.75 2.99
C TRP A 442 8.99 -14.27 2.81
N PRO A 443 8.64 -15.42 3.43
CA PRO A 443 7.35 -16.06 3.24
C PRO A 443 6.25 -15.34 4.05
N MET A 444 5.69 -14.28 3.48
CA MET A 444 4.52 -13.59 4.02
C MET A 444 3.24 -14.07 3.32
N LYS A 445 2.13 -14.12 4.06
CA LYS A 445 0.82 -14.43 3.50
C LYS A 445 0.50 -13.54 2.30
N ALA A 446 0.10 -14.18 1.19
CA ALA A 446 -0.30 -13.54 -0.06
C ALA A 446 0.78 -12.60 -0.66
N ASN A 447 2.07 -12.90 -0.48
CA ASN A 447 3.17 -12.05 -0.99
C ASN A 447 3.08 -11.78 -2.51
N GLN A 448 2.70 -12.76 -3.33
CA GLN A 448 2.55 -12.54 -4.77
C GLN A 448 1.41 -11.56 -5.07
N ALA A 449 0.28 -11.67 -4.39
CA ALA A 449 -0.84 -10.74 -4.58
C ALA A 449 -0.49 -9.32 -4.11
N LYS A 450 0.21 -9.19 -2.97
CA LYS A 450 0.56 -7.90 -2.37
C LYS A 450 1.63 -7.13 -3.13
N TYR A 451 2.56 -7.82 -3.81
CA TYR A 451 3.69 -7.16 -4.48
C TYR A 451 3.84 -7.46 -5.97
N CYS A 452 3.43 -8.64 -6.43
CA CYS A 452 3.84 -9.19 -7.73
C CYS A 452 2.75 -9.09 -8.80
N LYS A 453 1.62 -8.40 -8.58
CA LYS A 453 0.66 -8.11 -9.66
C LYS A 453 1.21 -7.05 -10.60
N PHE A 454 0.74 -7.05 -11.83
CA PHE A 454 1.16 -6.11 -12.86
C PHE A 454 0.50 -4.74 -12.71
N ALA A 455 -0.67 -4.67 -12.06
CA ALA A 455 -1.36 -3.41 -11.78
C ALA A 455 -2.11 -3.44 -10.44
N TYR A 456 -2.23 -2.27 -9.80
CA TYR A 456 -2.98 -2.04 -8.57
C TYR A 456 -3.81 -0.76 -8.70
N SER A 457 -5.09 -0.78 -8.33
CA SER A 457 -6.05 0.31 -8.56
C SER A 457 -6.62 0.86 -7.26
N SER A 458 -6.76 2.19 -7.15
CA SER A 458 -7.41 2.83 -6.00
C SER A 458 -8.92 2.56 -5.95
N ALA A 459 -9.55 2.28 -7.09
CA ALA A 459 -10.99 2.00 -7.21
C ALA A 459 -11.34 0.50 -7.25
N PHE A 460 -10.43 -0.32 -7.79
CA PHE A 460 -10.60 -1.75 -7.98
C PHE A 460 -9.51 -2.48 -7.19
N ALA A 461 -9.66 -2.50 -5.87
CA ALA A 461 -8.68 -3.08 -4.97
C ALA A 461 -8.35 -4.52 -5.37
N PHE A 462 -7.12 -4.96 -5.14
CA PHE A 462 -6.68 -6.27 -5.61
C PHE A 462 -7.31 -7.43 -4.80
N SER A 463 -7.22 -8.66 -5.31
CA SER A 463 -7.60 -9.88 -4.57
C SER A 463 -6.43 -10.63 -3.96
N VAL A 464 -6.64 -11.27 -2.81
CA VAL A 464 -5.71 -12.16 -2.13
C VAL A 464 -6.18 -13.61 -2.25
N PRO A 465 -5.25 -14.59 -2.32
CA PRO A 465 -5.60 -15.98 -2.53
C PRO A 465 -6.23 -16.62 -1.29
N THR A 466 -7.22 -17.50 -1.52
CA THR A 466 -7.87 -18.35 -0.50
C THR A 466 -7.44 -19.82 -0.59
N GLY A 467 -6.68 -20.19 -1.63
CA GLY A 467 -6.30 -21.56 -1.97
C GLY A 467 -5.64 -21.66 -3.35
N PRO A 468 -5.31 -22.87 -3.83
CA PRO A 468 -4.51 -23.09 -5.04
C PRO A 468 -5.30 -23.19 -6.35
N LEU A 469 -6.63 -23.36 -6.32
CA LEU A 469 -7.43 -23.39 -7.55
C LEU A 469 -7.48 -22.01 -8.20
N ILE A 470 -7.73 -21.92 -9.51
CA ILE A 470 -7.68 -20.63 -10.21
C ILE A 470 -8.68 -19.59 -9.64
N GLN A 471 -9.87 -20.01 -9.22
CA GLN A 471 -10.86 -19.17 -8.55
C GLN A 471 -10.41 -18.72 -7.15
N GLN A 472 -9.59 -19.54 -6.49
CA GLN A 472 -9.05 -19.29 -5.16
C GLN A 472 -7.80 -18.41 -5.22
N ILE A 473 -6.96 -18.56 -6.25
CA ILE A 473 -5.81 -17.68 -6.50
C ILE A 473 -6.30 -16.27 -6.84
N ALA A 474 -7.41 -16.17 -7.57
CA ALA A 474 -7.99 -14.92 -8.04
C ALA A 474 -6.93 -14.03 -8.71
N PRO A 475 -6.44 -14.41 -9.91
CA PRO A 475 -5.29 -13.76 -10.56
C PRO A 475 -5.64 -12.40 -11.18
N ASP A 476 -6.33 -11.51 -10.46
CA ASP A 476 -6.55 -10.15 -10.94
C ASP A 476 -5.21 -9.44 -11.09
N ASN A 477 -5.04 -8.83 -12.26
CA ASN A 477 -3.83 -8.17 -12.68
C ASN A 477 -2.59 -9.08 -12.62
N ALA A 478 -2.73 -10.39 -12.82
CA ALA A 478 -1.64 -11.35 -12.84
C ALA A 478 -1.83 -12.40 -13.94
N LEU A 479 -0.72 -12.92 -14.47
CA LEU A 479 -0.68 -14.05 -15.38
C LEU A 479 -0.37 -15.33 -14.59
N ALA A 480 -1.31 -16.26 -14.58
CA ALA A 480 -1.16 -17.59 -14.02
C ALA A 480 -0.82 -18.61 -15.10
N LEU A 481 0.17 -19.48 -14.86
CA LEU A 481 0.59 -20.54 -15.77
C LEU A 481 0.43 -21.91 -15.12
N SER A 482 -0.05 -22.87 -15.89
CA SER A 482 -0.14 -24.27 -15.50
C SER A 482 0.49 -25.15 -16.57
N ARG A 483 1.32 -26.11 -16.14
CA ARG A 483 1.96 -27.11 -17.00
C ARG A 483 1.38 -28.53 -16.86
N ASP A 484 0.28 -28.66 -16.11
CA ASP A 484 -0.33 -29.93 -15.73
C ASP A 484 -1.84 -29.99 -16.04
N GLY A 485 -2.36 -29.10 -16.89
CA GLY A 485 -3.76 -29.10 -17.27
C GLY A 485 -4.68 -28.31 -16.32
N GLY A 486 -4.11 -27.50 -15.44
CA GLY A 486 -4.84 -26.64 -14.50
C GLY A 486 -4.96 -27.21 -13.08
N GLU A 487 -4.26 -28.30 -12.77
CA GLU A 487 -4.20 -28.86 -11.41
C GLU A 487 -3.41 -27.95 -10.47
N THR A 488 -2.29 -27.39 -10.96
CA THR A 488 -1.49 -26.39 -10.24
C THR A 488 -1.24 -25.16 -11.09
N TRP A 489 -1.15 -24.02 -10.42
CA TRP A 489 -0.95 -22.71 -11.04
C TRP A 489 0.23 -21.98 -10.38
N ALA A 490 1.10 -21.47 -11.22
CA ALA A 490 2.20 -20.59 -10.81
C ALA A 490 1.93 -19.18 -11.31
N ILE A 491 2.06 -18.22 -10.40
CA ILE A 491 2.06 -16.78 -10.71
C ILE A 491 3.45 -16.22 -10.43
N ARG A 492 3.71 -15.01 -10.93
CA ARG A 492 4.98 -14.33 -10.71
C ARG A 492 5.30 -14.23 -9.22
N TRP A 493 6.44 -14.78 -8.85
CA TRP A 493 7.09 -14.56 -7.56
C TRP A 493 8.58 -14.31 -7.83
N LYS A 494 9.04 -13.09 -7.52
CA LYS A 494 10.34 -12.53 -7.92
C LYS A 494 10.47 -12.26 -9.42
N SER A 495 11.37 -11.34 -9.77
CA SER A 495 11.71 -10.98 -11.15
C SER A 495 13.18 -10.59 -11.24
N GLU A 496 13.72 -10.60 -12.45
CA GLU A 496 14.99 -9.96 -12.79
C GLU A 496 14.87 -8.43 -12.67
N GLU A 497 15.93 -7.70 -13.02
CA GLU A 497 15.90 -6.23 -13.07
C GLU A 497 14.86 -5.69 -14.05
N VAL A 498 14.21 -4.61 -13.61
CA VAL A 498 13.25 -3.87 -14.43
C VAL A 498 14.02 -3.08 -15.48
N ARG A 499 13.56 -3.16 -16.71
CA ARG A 499 14.05 -2.35 -17.83
C ARG A 499 12.98 -1.35 -18.22
N PHE A 500 13.34 -0.07 -18.22
CA PHE A 500 12.50 0.98 -18.77
C PHE A 500 12.84 1.19 -20.25
N SER A 501 11.82 1.36 -21.07
CA SER A 501 11.97 1.52 -22.52
C SER A 501 10.88 2.42 -23.06
N THR A 502 11.04 2.93 -24.29
CA THR A 502 10.02 3.75 -24.95
C THR A 502 9.26 2.90 -25.96
N ALA A 503 7.94 2.89 -25.87
CA ALA A 503 7.08 2.41 -26.94
C ALA A 503 6.57 3.59 -27.77
N TYR A 504 6.27 3.32 -29.03
CA TYR A 504 5.78 4.33 -29.95
C TYR A 504 4.36 4.01 -30.39
N ILE A 505 3.49 5.00 -30.29
CA ILE A 505 2.08 4.86 -30.62
C ILE A 505 1.81 5.66 -31.89
N LYS A 506 1.42 4.96 -32.94
CA LYS A 506 1.10 5.56 -34.22
C LYS A 506 -0.39 5.90 -34.26
N GLY A 507 -0.69 7.19 -34.13
CA GLY A 507 -2.03 7.76 -34.30
C GLY A 507 -2.20 8.52 -35.62
N SER A 508 -3.42 9.01 -35.87
CA SER A 508 -3.73 9.89 -37.01
C SER A 508 -3.09 11.28 -36.89
N SER A 509 -2.75 11.70 -35.66
CA SER A 509 -2.13 12.98 -35.32
C SER A 509 -0.59 12.95 -35.23
N GLY A 510 0.04 11.77 -35.34
CA GLY A 510 1.49 11.60 -35.22
C GLY A 510 1.90 10.38 -34.41
N MET A 511 3.15 10.41 -33.94
CA MET A 511 3.76 9.36 -33.11
C MET A 511 3.85 9.89 -31.67
N GLU A 512 3.25 9.16 -30.73
CA GLU A 512 3.33 9.45 -29.28
C GLU A 512 4.35 8.51 -28.65
N GLU A 513 5.23 9.05 -27.81
CA GLU A 513 6.19 8.27 -27.03
C GLU A 513 5.61 7.95 -25.67
N VAL A 514 5.66 6.68 -25.28
CA VAL A 514 5.12 6.21 -24.01
C VAL A 514 6.17 5.40 -23.28
N GLN A 515 6.43 5.77 -22.02
CA GLN A 515 7.35 5.03 -21.18
C GLN A 515 6.74 3.70 -20.77
N THR A 516 7.50 2.63 -20.97
CA THR A 516 7.13 1.25 -20.65
C THR A 516 8.10 0.68 -19.64
N ALA A 517 7.66 -0.36 -18.94
CA ALA A 517 8.51 -1.11 -18.04
C ALA A 517 8.39 -2.60 -18.31
N SER A 518 9.52 -3.29 -18.36
CA SER A 518 9.56 -4.74 -18.57
C SER A 518 10.38 -5.45 -17.50
N ALA A 519 10.01 -6.69 -17.19
CA ALA A 519 10.78 -7.56 -16.31
C ALA A 519 10.59 -9.02 -16.69
N LYS A 520 11.70 -9.75 -16.64
CA LYS A 520 11.72 -11.21 -16.83
C LYS A 520 11.49 -11.93 -15.52
N TRP A 521 10.71 -13.00 -15.54
CA TRP A 521 10.42 -13.82 -14.38
C TRP A 521 10.21 -15.29 -14.76
N TYR A 522 10.17 -16.15 -13.74
CA TYR A 522 10.10 -17.60 -13.88
C TYR A 522 8.98 -18.15 -13.00
N PRO A 523 7.93 -18.77 -13.58
CA PRO A 523 6.82 -19.34 -12.82
C PRO A 523 7.28 -20.45 -11.87
N TRP A 524 8.20 -21.30 -12.32
CA TRP A 524 8.74 -22.43 -11.56
C TRP A 524 10.23 -22.27 -11.28
N GLY A 525 10.71 -22.94 -10.22
CA GLY A 525 12.11 -22.88 -9.81
C GLY A 525 13.08 -23.49 -10.82
N ASP A 526 12.64 -24.53 -11.55
CA ASP A 526 13.41 -25.19 -12.61
C ASP A 526 13.61 -24.33 -13.86
N ARG A 527 12.92 -23.19 -13.95
CA ARG A 527 12.99 -22.26 -15.08
C ARG A 527 12.66 -22.90 -16.43
N ALA A 528 11.90 -24.00 -16.47
CA ALA A 528 11.46 -24.63 -17.72
C ALA A 528 10.72 -23.65 -18.65
N VAL A 529 10.15 -22.59 -18.07
CA VAL A 529 9.56 -21.44 -18.79
C VAL A 529 10.12 -20.14 -18.21
N SER A 530 10.44 -19.20 -19.09
CA SER A 530 10.64 -17.79 -18.73
C SER A 530 9.58 -16.92 -19.39
N VAL A 531 9.14 -15.89 -18.67
CA VAL A 531 8.19 -14.90 -19.17
C VAL A 531 8.83 -13.53 -19.07
N ASP A 532 8.93 -12.82 -20.19
CA ASP A 532 9.28 -11.40 -20.22
C ASP A 532 8.00 -10.58 -20.37
N THR A 533 7.61 -9.88 -19.29
CA THR A 533 6.41 -9.07 -19.27
C THR A 533 6.77 -7.61 -19.53
N THR A 534 6.17 -7.00 -20.55
CA THR A 534 6.19 -5.54 -20.79
C THR A 534 4.83 -4.93 -20.44
N LEU A 535 4.85 -3.86 -19.66
CA LEU A 535 3.68 -3.08 -19.26
C LEU A 535 3.70 -1.74 -19.98
N VAL A 536 2.60 -1.44 -20.68
CA VAL A 536 2.39 -0.16 -21.37
C VAL A 536 1.24 0.59 -20.69
N PRO A 537 1.46 1.80 -20.17
CA PRO A 537 0.42 2.59 -19.50
C PRO A 537 -0.61 3.13 -20.50
N PRO A 538 -1.68 3.77 -19.99
CA PRO A 538 -2.60 4.56 -20.79
C PRO A 538 -1.92 5.69 -21.55
N THR A 539 -2.62 6.14 -22.58
CA THR A 539 -2.09 6.98 -23.65
C THR A 539 -3.12 8.04 -23.99
N ASN A 540 -2.73 9.13 -24.64
CA ASN A 540 -3.70 10.16 -25.01
C ASN A 540 -4.77 9.64 -25.97
N ARG A 541 -4.43 8.65 -26.81
CA ARG A 541 -5.39 8.01 -27.71
C ARG A 541 -6.35 7.07 -26.99
N TRP A 542 -5.87 6.38 -25.95
CA TRP A 542 -6.57 5.35 -25.19
C TRP A 542 -6.39 5.54 -23.68
N PRO A 543 -7.10 6.50 -23.09
CA PRO A 543 -6.90 6.91 -21.70
C PRO A 543 -7.41 5.87 -20.69
N ASP A 544 -8.35 5.01 -21.10
CA ASP A 544 -8.96 3.98 -20.24
C ASP A 544 -8.32 2.60 -20.39
N TRP A 545 -7.24 2.50 -21.17
CA TRP A 545 -6.63 1.24 -21.55
C TRP A 545 -5.18 1.16 -21.12
N HIS A 546 -4.77 0.02 -20.56
CA HIS A 546 -3.36 -0.35 -20.49
C HIS A 546 -3.13 -1.67 -21.21
N VAL A 547 -1.91 -1.92 -21.65
CA VAL A 547 -1.55 -3.13 -22.40
C VAL A 547 -0.49 -3.91 -21.64
N ARG A 548 -0.63 -5.24 -21.65
CA ARG A 548 0.40 -6.16 -21.15
C ARG A 548 0.80 -7.13 -22.25
N ILE A 549 2.11 -7.34 -22.34
CA ILE A 549 2.71 -8.20 -23.34
C ILE A 549 3.59 -9.19 -22.63
N HIS A 550 3.34 -10.48 -22.85
CA HIS A 550 4.12 -11.56 -22.25
C HIS A 550 4.80 -12.35 -23.36
N ARG A 551 6.12 -12.23 -23.47
CA ARG A 551 6.94 -13.12 -24.29
C ARG A 551 7.27 -14.35 -23.47
N VAL A 552 6.71 -15.49 -23.86
CA VAL A 552 6.89 -16.77 -23.16
C VAL A 552 7.86 -17.62 -23.96
N THR A 553 8.99 -17.98 -23.33
CA THR A 553 10.03 -18.80 -23.93
C THR A 553 10.17 -20.11 -23.16
N LEU A 554 10.07 -21.24 -23.87
CA LEU A 554 10.31 -22.57 -23.32
C LEU A 554 11.80 -22.87 -23.30
N ARG A 555 12.30 -23.26 -22.12
CA ARG A 555 13.67 -23.74 -21.92
C ARG A 555 13.75 -25.25 -21.88
N GLU A 556 12.61 -25.90 -21.63
CA GLU A 556 12.44 -27.34 -21.69
C GLU A 556 11.15 -27.67 -22.42
N LYS A 557 11.08 -28.89 -22.96
CA LYS A 557 9.87 -29.43 -23.60
C LYS A 557 8.75 -29.60 -22.57
N LEU A 558 7.54 -29.16 -22.92
CA LEU A 558 6.35 -29.35 -22.10
C LEU A 558 5.28 -30.15 -22.85
N LYS A 559 4.44 -30.89 -22.12
CA LYS A 559 3.29 -31.60 -22.69
C LYS A 559 2.14 -30.65 -23.01
N THR A 560 1.86 -29.74 -22.08
CA THR A 560 0.82 -28.73 -22.20
C THR A 560 1.24 -27.47 -21.44
N LEU A 561 0.71 -26.33 -21.85
CA LEU A 561 0.85 -25.07 -21.16
C LEU A 561 -0.46 -24.31 -21.26
N HIS A 562 -1.03 -24.01 -20.09
CA HIS A 562 -2.26 -23.25 -19.95
C HIS A 562 -1.95 -21.92 -19.25
N THR A 563 -2.58 -20.85 -19.69
CA THR A 563 -2.47 -19.55 -19.04
C THR A 563 -3.84 -18.99 -18.74
N VAL A 564 -3.94 -18.22 -17.65
CA VAL A 564 -5.10 -17.40 -17.30
C VAL A 564 -4.58 -16.06 -16.84
N GLU A 565 -5.04 -14.98 -17.47
CA GLU A 565 -4.72 -13.62 -17.06
C GLU A 565 -5.98 -12.86 -16.70
N GLY A 566 -5.94 -12.16 -15.56
CA GLY A 566 -7.03 -11.35 -15.05
C GLY A 566 -6.81 -9.85 -15.23
N GLY A 567 -7.90 -9.14 -15.57
CA GLY A 567 -8.01 -7.70 -15.42
C GLY A 567 -8.38 -7.27 -14.00
N PHE A 568 -8.96 -6.08 -13.85
CA PHE A 568 -9.40 -5.59 -12.54
C PHE A 568 -10.66 -6.31 -12.07
N ALA A 569 -10.62 -6.90 -10.87
CA ALA A 569 -11.81 -7.46 -10.25
C ALA A 569 -12.79 -6.36 -9.84
N ILE A 570 -14.07 -6.54 -10.13
CA ILE A 570 -15.14 -5.56 -9.91
C ILE A 570 -16.39 -6.25 -9.31
N SER A 571 -17.33 -5.50 -8.73
CA SER A 571 -18.57 -6.05 -8.16
C SER A 571 -19.27 -6.97 -9.15
N GLY A 572 -19.47 -8.23 -8.73
CA GLY A 572 -20.11 -9.26 -9.54
C GLY A 572 -21.64 -9.35 -9.35
N ARG A 573 -22.23 -8.37 -8.68
CA ARG A 573 -23.63 -8.36 -8.25
C ARG A 573 -24.30 -7.04 -8.58
N LYS A 574 -25.57 -7.10 -8.95
CA LYS A 574 -26.42 -5.92 -9.14
C LYS A 574 -26.58 -5.15 -7.83
N LYS A 575 -26.53 -3.82 -7.89
CA LYS A 575 -26.70 -2.96 -6.71
C LYS A 575 -28.09 -3.05 -6.09
N VAL A 576 -29.13 -3.18 -6.93
CA VAL A 576 -30.52 -3.07 -6.50
C VAL A 576 -30.99 -4.25 -5.62
N ASP A 577 -30.55 -5.46 -5.93
CA ASP A 577 -31.06 -6.70 -5.30
C ASP A 577 -29.96 -7.73 -4.97
N GLY A 578 -28.70 -7.46 -5.32
CA GLY A 578 -27.59 -8.39 -5.09
C GLY A 578 -27.60 -9.65 -5.96
N MET A 579 -28.46 -9.73 -7.00
CA MET A 579 -28.49 -10.85 -7.93
C MET A 579 -27.27 -10.83 -8.89
N PRO A 580 -26.93 -11.96 -9.54
CA PRO A 580 -25.90 -11.97 -10.58
C PRO A 580 -26.14 -10.93 -11.68
N LEU A 581 -25.06 -10.40 -12.25
CA LEU A 581 -25.12 -9.55 -13.42
C LEU A 581 -25.65 -10.34 -14.64
N PRO A 582 -26.56 -9.78 -15.45
CA PRO A 582 -27.08 -10.44 -16.64
C PRO A 582 -26.02 -10.52 -17.75
N LEU A 583 -26.08 -11.57 -18.57
CA LEU A 583 -25.25 -11.69 -19.78
C LEU A 583 -25.97 -10.99 -20.95
N LEU A 584 -25.27 -10.08 -21.64
CA LEU A 584 -25.74 -9.40 -22.84
C LEU A 584 -24.82 -9.71 -24.03
N GLN A 585 -25.35 -9.56 -25.24
CA GLN A 585 -24.60 -9.80 -26.49
C GLN A 585 -23.72 -8.61 -26.89
N ASP A 586 -24.16 -7.39 -26.58
CA ASP A 586 -23.46 -6.15 -26.93
C ASP A 586 -23.68 -5.11 -25.82
N VAL A 587 -22.83 -4.08 -25.79
CA VAL A 587 -22.98 -2.92 -24.91
C VAL A 587 -24.20 -2.11 -25.37
N PRO A 588 -25.18 -1.84 -24.50
CA PRO A 588 -26.31 -0.97 -24.84
C PRO A 588 -25.83 0.44 -25.27
N GLU A 589 -26.49 1.03 -26.26
CA GLU A 589 -26.14 2.38 -26.76
C GLU A 589 -26.32 3.45 -25.68
N ASP A 590 -27.29 3.26 -24.80
CA ASP A 590 -27.63 4.10 -23.65
C ASP A 590 -26.95 3.64 -22.35
N ALA A 591 -25.91 2.79 -22.43
CA ALA A 591 -25.20 2.31 -21.26
C ALA A 591 -24.43 3.45 -20.55
N THR A 592 -24.97 3.89 -19.40
CA THR A 592 -24.32 4.84 -18.51
C THR A 592 -23.51 4.13 -17.42
N LEU A 593 -22.28 4.60 -17.19
CA LEU A 593 -21.39 4.07 -16.16
C LEU A 593 -22.04 4.15 -14.77
N GLY A 594 -21.99 3.07 -14.00
CA GLY A 594 -22.56 3.00 -12.65
C GLY A 594 -24.07 2.74 -12.57
N SER A 595 -24.80 2.87 -13.68
CA SER A 595 -26.21 2.47 -13.78
C SER A 595 -26.41 1.22 -14.63
N ALA A 596 -25.65 1.07 -15.71
CA ALA A 596 -25.61 -0.16 -16.49
C ALA A 596 -24.91 -1.27 -15.70
N GLU A 597 -25.56 -2.43 -15.59
CA GLU A 597 -25.06 -3.60 -14.86
C GLU A 597 -25.22 -4.85 -15.72
N ALA A 598 -24.12 -5.40 -16.24
CA ALA A 598 -24.12 -6.52 -17.20
C ALA A 598 -22.73 -7.15 -17.37
N VAL A 599 -22.70 -8.37 -17.92
CA VAL A 599 -21.52 -9.00 -18.51
C VAL A 599 -21.73 -9.05 -20.02
N ILE A 600 -20.76 -8.57 -20.80
CA ILE A 600 -20.78 -8.62 -22.27
C ILE A 600 -19.58 -9.46 -22.70
N GLN A 601 -19.83 -10.55 -23.42
CA GLN A 601 -18.82 -11.56 -23.74
C GLN A 601 -18.79 -11.88 -25.23
N THR A 602 -17.59 -11.95 -25.78
CA THR A 602 -17.28 -12.57 -27.08
C THR A 602 -16.15 -13.59 -26.91
N ASP A 603 -15.79 -14.31 -27.97
CA ASP A 603 -14.65 -15.24 -27.93
C ASP A 603 -13.31 -14.55 -27.58
N SER A 604 -13.18 -13.26 -27.89
CA SER A 604 -11.92 -12.49 -27.76
C SER A 604 -12.01 -11.29 -26.82
N SER A 605 -13.15 -11.07 -26.19
CA SER A 605 -13.32 -9.94 -25.26
C SER A 605 -14.34 -10.20 -24.18
N LEU A 606 -14.15 -9.55 -23.03
CA LEU A 606 -15.14 -9.51 -21.96
C LEU A 606 -15.18 -8.11 -21.35
N LEU A 607 -16.37 -7.57 -21.18
CA LEU A 607 -16.64 -6.35 -20.42
C LEU A 607 -17.60 -6.65 -19.27
N ILE A 608 -17.26 -6.17 -18.07
CA ILE A 608 -18.11 -6.26 -16.89
C ILE A 608 -18.50 -4.83 -16.50
N LEU A 609 -19.81 -4.56 -16.54
CA LEU A 609 -20.42 -3.32 -16.08
C LEU A 609 -21.07 -3.56 -14.72
N SER A 610 -20.77 -2.69 -13.76
CA SER A 610 -21.37 -2.71 -12.43
C SER A 610 -21.61 -1.29 -11.92
N SER A 611 -22.29 -1.18 -10.79
CA SER A 611 -22.40 0.09 -10.08
C SER A 611 -21.08 0.76 -9.68
N ALA A 612 -19.96 0.02 -9.63
CA ALA A 612 -18.63 0.57 -9.36
C ALA A 612 -17.90 1.11 -10.60
N GLY A 613 -18.42 0.82 -11.81
CA GLY A 613 -17.80 1.19 -13.07
C GLY A 613 -17.72 0.04 -14.07
N ALA A 614 -16.69 0.08 -14.90
CA ALA A 614 -16.46 -0.88 -15.97
C ALA A 614 -15.05 -1.50 -15.86
N SER A 615 -14.93 -2.79 -16.09
CA SER A 615 -13.67 -3.52 -16.17
C SER A 615 -13.73 -4.53 -17.30
N GLY A 616 -12.75 -4.54 -18.20
CA GLY A 616 -12.76 -5.39 -19.37
C GLY A 616 -11.38 -5.84 -19.84
N ILE A 617 -11.39 -6.83 -20.72
CA ILE A 617 -10.22 -7.40 -21.36
C ILE A 617 -10.51 -7.68 -22.83
N VAL A 618 -9.54 -7.40 -23.69
CA VAL A 618 -9.53 -7.81 -25.09
C VAL A 618 -8.24 -8.60 -25.32
N THR A 619 -8.39 -9.83 -25.80
CA THR A 619 -7.27 -10.71 -26.15
C THR A 619 -7.23 -10.94 -27.66
N ARG A 620 -6.06 -11.26 -28.18
CA ARG A 620 -5.88 -11.76 -29.55
C ARG A 620 -5.39 -13.20 -29.50
N LYS A 621 -5.54 -13.92 -30.62
CA LYS A 621 -4.93 -15.25 -30.73
C LYS A 621 -3.42 -15.13 -30.50
N LEU A 622 -2.88 -16.14 -29.84
CA LEU A 622 -1.44 -16.29 -29.59
C LEU A 622 -0.64 -16.13 -30.89
N HIS A 623 0.41 -15.32 -30.84
CA HIS A 623 1.39 -15.24 -31.92
C HIS A 623 2.48 -16.30 -31.70
N GLY A 624 2.77 -17.11 -32.72
CA GLY A 624 3.88 -18.08 -32.72
C GLY A 624 3.47 -19.54 -32.60
N LEU A 625 2.37 -19.85 -31.89
CA LEU A 625 1.89 -21.23 -31.72
C LEU A 625 0.37 -21.33 -31.92
N GLN A 626 -0.08 -22.52 -32.35
CA GLN A 626 -1.52 -22.83 -32.37
C GLN A 626 -2.03 -22.97 -30.94
N SER A 627 -3.15 -22.30 -30.66
CA SER A 627 -3.78 -22.30 -29.36
C SER A 627 -5.30 -22.27 -29.46
N THR A 628 -5.96 -22.64 -28.37
CA THR A 628 -7.32 -22.20 -28.08
C THR A 628 -7.26 -21.01 -27.14
N SER A 629 -8.08 -20.00 -27.40
CA SER A 629 -8.19 -18.79 -26.57
C SER A 629 -9.66 -18.51 -26.29
N GLU A 630 -9.96 -18.04 -25.09
CA GLU A 630 -11.31 -17.57 -24.72
C GLU A 630 -11.21 -16.41 -23.71
N CYS A 631 -12.17 -15.49 -23.78
CA CYS A 631 -12.44 -14.55 -22.70
C CYS A 631 -13.67 -15.00 -21.92
N PHE A 632 -13.63 -14.90 -20.58
CA PHE A 632 -14.70 -15.36 -19.72
C PHE A 632 -14.75 -14.57 -18.40
N PRO A 633 -15.94 -14.45 -17.76
CA PRO A 633 -16.08 -13.81 -16.46
C PRO A 633 -15.61 -14.78 -15.37
N LEU A 634 -14.32 -14.73 -15.02
CA LEU A 634 -13.83 -15.52 -13.89
C LEU A 634 -14.54 -15.04 -12.63
N LYS A 635 -15.07 -15.99 -11.85
CA LYS A 635 -15.69 -15.75 -10.55
C LYS A 635 -14.72 -16.19 -9.46
N PRO A 636 -13.99 -15.24 -8.82
CA PRO A 636 -13.19 -15.56 -7.65
C PRO A 636 -14.05 -16.10 -6.51
N ASP A 637 -13.41 -16.83 -5.61
CA ASP A 637 -14.01 -17.14 -4.31
C ASP A 637 -14.41 -15.85 -3.60
N SER A 638 -15.52 -15.92 -2.86
CA SER A 638 -15.94 -14.80 -2.01
C SER A 638 -14.84 -14.47 -1.02
N ASN A 639 -14.73 -13.19 -0.67
CA ASN A 639 -13.72 -12.64 0.24
C ASN A 639 -12.26 -12.66 -0.23
N THR A 640 -12.00 -12.95 -1.51
CA THR A 640 -10.66 -12.78 -2.11
C THR A 640 -10.30 -11.29 -2.24
N ASN A 641 -11.22 -10.45 -2.74
CA ASN A 641 -10.97 -9.02 -3.00
C ASN A 641 -10.89 -8.16 -1.72
N LEU A 642 -10.13 -7.06 -1.71
CA LEU A 642 -10.00 -6.22 -0.51
C LEU A 642 -11.12 -5.18 -0.31
N ALA A 643 -11.89 -4.87 -1.35
CA ALA A 643 -12.93 -3.83 -1.33
C ALA A 643 -14.34 -4.38 -1.57
N CYS A 644 -14.48 -5.48 -2.29
CA CYS A 644 -15.78 -6.04 -2.65
C CYS A 644 -15.83 -7.55 -2.39
N PRO A 645 -16.63 -8.07 -1.44
CA PRO A 645 -16.56 -9.49 -1.06
C PRO A 645 -17.04 -10.47 -2.16
N ARG A 646 -17.71 -9.99 -3.20
CA ARG A 646 -18.28 -10.81 -4.29
C ARG A 646 -17.98 -10.17 -5.64
N THR A 647 -16.86 -10.53 -6.24
CA THR A 647 -16.41 -9.97 -7.51
C THR A 647 -16.68 -10.88 -8.70
N LEU A 648 -16.65 -10.28 -9.88
CA LEU A 648 -16.27 -10.94 -11.13
C LEU A 648 -15.01 -10.27 -11.66
N MET A 649 -14.26 -10.98 -12.48
CA MET A 649 -13.02 -10.49 -13.07
C MET A 649 -13.02 -10.83 -14.56
N PRO A 650 -12.72 -9.86 -15.44
CA PRO A 650 -12.49 -10.18 -16.84
C PRO A 650 -11.20 -10.98 -16.96
N ALA A 651 -11.28 -12.15 -17.60
CA ALA A 651 -10.13 -13.03 -17.78
C ALA A 651 -10.01 -13.50 -19.22
N ALA A 652 -8.77 -13.72 -19.66
CA ALA A 652 -8.43 -14.44 -20.87
C ALA A 652 -7.72 -15.74 -20.50
N SER A 653 -8.04 -16.84 -21.16
CA SER A 653 -7.28 -18.08 -21.07
C SER A 653 -6.71 -18.48 -22.42
N HIS A 654 -5.57 -19.16 -22.36
CA HIS A 654 -4.94 -19.75 -23.53
C HIS A 654 -4.48 -21.17 -23.21
N ALA A 655 -4.71 -22.11 -24.12
CA ALA A 655 -4.19 -23.46 -24.03
C ALA A 655 -3.34 -23.81 -25.26
N VAL A 656 -2.11 -24.23 -25.01
CA VAL A 656 -1.16 -24.71 -26.01
C VAL A 656 -0.87 -26.18 -25.69
N VAL A 657 -1.25 -27.07 -26.60
CA VAL A 657 -1.13 -28.54 -26.41
C VAL A 657 -0.24 -29.21 -27.46
N ARG A 658 0.35 -28.42 -28.37
CA ARG A 658 1.25 -28.87 -29.44
C ARG A 658 2.32 -27.81 -29.69
N GLY A 659 3.48 -28.21 -30.20
CA GLY A 659 4.57 -27.29 -30.55
C GLY A 659 5.35 -26.72 -29.35
N LEU A 660 5.15 -27.28 -28.15
CA LEU A 660 5.86 -26.91 -26.92
C LEU A 660 7.24 -27.61 -26.82
N GLU A 661 8.06 -27.42 -27.84
CA GLU A 661 9.45 -27.90 -27.86
C GLU A 661 10.40 -26.91 -27.18
N THR A 662 11.61 -27.35 -26.84
CA THR A 662 12.65 -26.46 -26.32
C THR A 662 12.91 -25.32 -27.30
N ALA A 663 13.10 -24.10 -26.76
CA ALA A 663 13.25 -22.85 -27.50
C ALA A 663 12.00 -22.37 -28.26
N ALA A 664 10.86 -23.06 -28.15
CA ALA A 664 9.60 -22.52 -28.62
C ALA A 664 9.28 -21.21 -27.90
N GLU A 665 8.80 -20.23 -28.67
CA GLU A 665 8.43 -18.93 -28.17
C GLU A 665 7.05 -18.52 -28.70
N PHE A 666 6.28 -17.86 -27.85
CA PHE A 666 5.03 -17.25 -28.24
C PHE A 666 4.78 -15.98 -27.43
N VAL A 667 3.88 -15.12 -27.95
CA VAL A 667 3.57 -13.84 -27.32
C VAL A 667 2.08 -13.73 -27.03
N LEU A 668 1.77 -13.40 -25.78
CA LEU A 668 0.44 -13.00 -25.31
C LEU A 668 0.38 -11.47 -25.33
N MET A 669 -0.71 -10.92 -25.88
CA MET A 669 -0.95 -9.48 -25.92
C MET A 669 -2.38 -9.20 -25.51
N GLU A 670 -2.54 -8.56 -24.37
CA GLU A 670 -3.84 -8.30 -23.77
C GLU A 670 -4.00 -6.81 -23.48
N SER A 671 -5.17 -6.29 -23.83
CA SER A 671 -5.56 -4.90 -23.57
C SER A 671 -6.65 -4.89 -22.51
N PHE A 672 -6.45 -4.08 -21.47
CA PHE A 672 -7.32 -4.04 -20.31
C PHE A 672 -8.00 -2.68 -20.24
N PHE A 673 -9.32 -2.70 -20.10
CA PHE A 673 -10.15 -1.51 -19.97
C PHE A 673 -10.58 -1.33 -18.51
N ALA A 674 -10.51 -0.12 -17.99
CA ALA A 674 -11.07 0.17 -16.68
C ALA A 674 -11.50 1.64 -16.55
N VAL A 675 -12.70 1.84 -16.00
CA VAL A 675 -13.23 3.18 -15.68
C VAL A 675 -14.03 3.07 -14.38
N SER A 676 -13.71 3.88 -13.38
CA SER A 676 -14.43 3.93 -12.11
C SER A 676 -15.56 4.95 -12.15
N THR A 677 -16.59 4.76 -11.33
CA THR A 677 -17.58 5.81 -11.04
C THR A 677 -17.10 6.83 -10.00
N ALA A 678 -16.08 6.48 -9.19
CA ALA A 678 -15.74 7.19 -7.96
C ALA A 678 -14.29 7.71 -7.88
N ALA A 679 -13.37 7.25 -8.73
CA ALA A 679 -12.00 7.80 -8.76
C ALA A 679 -11.97 9.25 -9.25
N SER A 680 -10.83 9.93 -9.06
CA SER A 680 -10.42 11.17 -9.75
C SER A 680 -11.46 12.30 -9.89
N GLY A 681 -12.31 12.51 -8.87
CA GLY A 681 -13.33 13.57 -8.88
C GLY A 681 -14.71 13.14 -9.40
N GLY A 682 -14.86 11.86 -9.76
CA GLY A 682 -16.10 11.26 -10.24
C GLY A 682 -16.24 11.27 -11.76
N TRP A 683 -17.11 10.39 -12.26
CA TRP A 683 -17.35 10.25 -13.70
C TRP A 683 -18.19 11.42 -14.26
N SER A 684 -17.74 11.98 -15.38
CA SER A 684 -18.46 12.95 -16.20
C SER A 684 -18.66 12.38 -17.60
N GLU A 685 -19.91 12.24 -18.07
CA GLU A 685 -20.25 11.80 -19.44
C GLU A 685 -19.95 12.89 -20.49
N THR A 686 -18.77 13.49 -20.45
CA THR A 686 -18.32 14.41 -21.49
C THR A 686 -17.47 13.65 -22.50
N GLY A 687 -17.84 13.72 -23.79
CA GLY A 687 -17.09 13.07 -24.88
C GLY A 687 -17.73 11.78 -25.40
N LYS A 688 -16.92 10.72 -25.52
CA LYS A 688 -17.33 9.43 -26.10
C LYS A 688 -18.24 8.64 -25.15
N SER A 689 -19.27 7.99 -25.68
CA SER A 689 -20.09 7.03 -24.92
C SER A 689 -19.25 5.86 -24.40
N LEU A 690 -19.74 5.17 -23.37
CA LEU A 690 -19.07 3.98 -22.81
C LEU A 690 -18.83 2.91 -23.90
N LYS A 691 -19.83 2.69 -24.76
CA LYS A 691 -19.70 1.78 -25.91
C LYS A 691 -18.60 2.21 -26.88
N ALA A 692 -18.53 3.50 -27.20
CA ALA A 692 -17.50 4.03 -28.09
C ALA A 692 -16.09 3.91 -27.49
N ARG A 693 -15.94 4.14 -26.18
CA ARG A 693 -14.67 3.95 -25.45
C ARG A 693 -14.22 2.49 -25.41
N TRP A 694 -15.15 1.57 -25.18
CA TRP A 694 -14.89 0.13 -25.17
C TRP A 694 -14.55 -0.43 -26.56
N SER A 695 -15.26 0.03 -27.60
CA SER A 695 -15.04 -0.45 -28.98
C SER A 695 -13.71 0.04 -29.54
N ASP A 696 -13.21 1.16 -29.03
CA ASP A 696 -11.98 1.82 -29.43
C ASP A 696 -10.78 1.32 -28.59
N HIS A 697 -10.50 0.02 -28.70
CA HIS A 697 -9.41 -0.63 -27.97
C HIS A 697 -8.07 -0.55 -28.74
N PRO A 698 -6.92 -0.53 -28.05
CA PRO A 698 -5.61 -0.53 -28.70
C PRO A 698 -5.37 -1.80 -29.52
N ILE A 699 -4.58 -1.67 -30.58
CA ILE A 699 -4.15 -2.79 -31.43
C ILE A 699 -2.62 -2.85 -31.46
N VAL A 700 -2.10 -3.88 -30.78
CA VAL A 700 -0.66 -4.09 -30.64
C VAL A 700 -0.15 -4.90 -31.82
N GLN A 701 0.93 -4.46 -32.45
CA GLN A 701 1.64 -5.20 -33.50
C GLN A 701 3.14 -5.20 -33.20
N TYR A 702 3.82 -6.31 -33.48
CA TYR A 702 5.28 -6.33 -33.45
C TYR A 702 5.80 -5.86 -34.82
N CYS A 703 6.71 -4.89 -34.84
CA CYS A 703 7.45 -4.50 -36.04
C CYS A 703 8.91 -4.92 -35.85
N GLU A 704 9.51 -5.57 -36.84
CA GLU A 704 10.96 -5.84 -36.83
C GLU A 704 11.73 -4.52 -37.02
N ALA A 705 12.89 -4.40 -36.37
CA ALA A 705 13.71 -3.18 -36.29
C ALA A 705 14.01 -2.53 -37.66
N ASP A 706 14.07 -3.33 -38.73
CA ASP A 706 14.33 -2.87 -40.10
C ASP A 706 13.24 -1.95 -40.69
N GLN A 707 12.02 -1.93 -40.11
CA GLN A 707 10.91 -1.11 -40.62
C GLN A 707 10.82 0.30 -40.03
N LEU A 708 11.60 0.62 -38.98
CA LEU A 708 11.55 1.90 -38.28
C LEU A 708 12.81 2.78 -38.49
N GLY A 709 13.79 2.30 -39.25
CA GLY A 709 15.12 2.91 -39.35
C GLY A 709 16.08 2.27 -38.34
N ALA A 710 17.31 2.02 -38.79
CA ALA A 710 18.26 1.03 -38.25
C ALA A 710 18.81 1.23 -36.82
N ASP A 711 18.11 1.96 -35.94
CA ASP A 711 18.49 2.18 -34.53
C ASP A 711 17.29 2.07 -33.55
N THR A 712 16.15 1.48 -33.95
CA THR A 712 14.96 1.39 -33.08
C THR A 712 14.46 -0.04 -32.86
N ASP A 713 14.93 -0.68 -31.79
CA ASP A 713 14.22 -1.79 -31.14
C ASP A 713 12.95 -1.22 -30.46
N GLY A 714 11.81 -1.21 -31.16
CA GLY A 714 10.60 -0.53 -30.70
C GLY A 714 9.32 -1.37 -30.77
N LEU A 715 8.51 -1.34 -29.71
CA LEU A 715 7.12 -1.79 -29.75
C LEU A 715 6.26 -0.72 -30.44
N VAL A 716 5.57 -1.07 -31.54
CA VAL A 716 4.65 -0.16 -32.23
C VAL A 716 3.21 -0.54 -31.94
N ILE A 717 2.48 0.36 -31.27
CA ILE A 717 1.04 0.21 -31.07
C ILE A 717 0.34 1.04 -32.16
N LYS A 718 -0.52 0.41 -32.96
CA LYS A 718 -1.20 1.09 -34.08
C LYS A 718 -2.66 1.35 -33.74
N ALA A 719 -3.13 2.55 -34.03
CA ALA A 719 -4.55 2.79 -34.18
C ALA A 719 -5.03 2.15 -35.49
N VAL A 720 -6.11 1.37 -35.43
CA VAL A 720 -6.87 1.01 -36.65
C VAL A 720 -8.00 2.02 -36.76
N ASN A 721 -8.09 2.67 -37.93
CA ASN A 721 -9.10 3.68 -38.22
C ASN A 721 -10.51 3.11 -38.23
#